data_AF-A0A4P1R244-F1
#
_entry.id   AF-A0A4P1R244-F1
#
_cell.length_a   1.000
_cell.length_b   1.000
_cell.length_c   1.000
_cell.angle_alpha   90.00
_cell.angle_beta   90.00
_cell.angle_gamma   90.00
#
_symmetry.space_group_name_H-M   'P 1'
#
loop_
_entity.id
_entity.type
_entity.pdbx_description
1 polymer ?
#
loop_
_entity_poly.entity_id
_entity_poly.type
_entity_poly.pdbx_seq_one_letter_code
_entity_poly.pdbx_strand_id
1 'polypeptide(L)'
;MALAGTGVFSETLEGDVYKYYADGEWKKSSSGKNVAIINPTTRKTQYKVQACSQEEVNKVMDSAKSAQKLWAKTPLWKRAELLHKAAAILKEHKAPIAECLVKEIAKPAKDAVTEVVRSGDLISYCAEEGVRILGEGKFLVSDSFPGNERTKYCLTSKIPLGVILAIPPFNYPVNLAVSKIAPALIAGNSIVLKPPTQGAVSALHMVHCFHLAGFPKGLISCVTGKGSEIGDFLTMHPGVNCISFTGGDTGIAISKKANMIPLQMELGGKDACIVLEDADLDLVAANIIKGGFSYSGQRCTAVKVVLVMESVADALVEKVNAKVAKLSVGPPENDSDITPVVSESSANFIEGLVSDAKQKGATFCQEYKREGNLIWPLLLDNVRPDMRIAWEEPFGPVLPVIRINSVEEGINHCNASNFGLQGCVFTKDVNKAMLISDAMETGTVQINSAPARGPDHFPFQGIKDSGIGSQGITNSINMMTKVKTTVINLPSPSYTMGYFTGGDTGIAISKKANMIPLQMELGGKDACIVLEDADLDLVAANIIKGGFSYSGQRCTAVKVVLVMESVADALVEKVNAKVAKLSVGPPENDSDITPVVSESSANFIEGLVSDAKQKGATFCQEYKREGNLIWPLLLDNVRPDMRIAWEEPFGPVLPVIRINSVEEGINHCNASNFGLQGCVFTKDVNKAMLISDAMETGTVQINSAPARGPDHFPFQGIKDSGIGSQGITNSINMMTKVKTTVINLPSPSYTMG
;
A
#
# COMPACT_ATOMS: atom_id res chain seq x y z
N MET A 1 -33.93 13.80 17.95
CA MET A 1 -32.97 14.92 17.83
C MET A 1 -31.98 14.58 16.73
N ALA A 2 -31.53 15.55 15.92
CA ALA A 2 -30.47 15.31 14.95
C ALA A 2 -29.17 14.94 15.70
N LEU A 3 -28.49 13.86 15.30
CA LEU A 3 -27.23 13.43 15.92
C LEU A 3 -26.05 14.25 15.38
N ALA A 4 -26.19 14.80 14.16
CA ALA A 4 -25.18 15.65 13.53
C ALA A 4 -24.83 16.86 14.41
N GLY A 5 -23.55 17.03 14.71
CA GLY A 5 -23.06 18.13 15.56
C GLY A 5 -23.33 17.99 17.05
N THR A 6 -23.69 16.79 17.54
CA THR A 6 -23.88 16.51 18.97
C THR A 6 -22.81 15.56 19.50
N GLY A 7 -22.69 15.44 20.82
CA GLY A 7 -21.73 14.53 21.47
C GLY A 7 -20.30 14.84 21.06
N VAL A 8 -19.58 13.82 20.57
CA VAL A 8 -18.18 13.97 20.11
C VAL A 8 -18.03 15.02 19.00
N PHE A 9 -19.05 15.21 18.15
CA PHE A 9 -19.00 16.17 17.03
C PHE A 9 -19.35 17.62 17.41
N SER A 10 -19.67 17.90 18.69
CA SER A 10 -20.09 19.24 19.12
C SER A 10 -19.04 20.32 18.86
N GLU A 11 -17.75 19.99 18.96
CA GLU A 11 -16.66 20.93 18.69
C GLU A 11 -16.51 21.32 17.21
N THR A 12 -17.16 20.60 16.29
CA THR A 12 -17.14 20.93 14.85
C THR A 12 -18.02 22.14 14.52
N LEU A 13 -18.86 22.56 15.46
CA LEU A 13 -19.83 23.65 15.30
C LEU A 13 -19.46 24.89 16.10
N GLU A 14 -19.90 26.05 15.60
CA GLU A 14 -20.03 27.30 16.34
C GLU A 14 -21.45 27.84 16.07
N GLY A 15 -22.33 27.73 17.07
CA GLY A 15 -23.76 27.99 16.85
C GLY A 15 -24.36 27.01 15.85
N ASP A 16 -24.87 27.52 14.72
CA ASP A 16 -25.44 26.73 13.62
C ASP A 16 -24.50 26.59 12.40
N VAL A 17 -23.24 26.99 12.53
CA VAL A 17 -22.24 27.00 11.45
C VAL A 17 -21.09 26.04 11.74
N TYR A 18 -20.78 25.17 10.80
CA TYR A 18 -19.64 24.27 10.87
C TYR A 18 -18.32 25.00 10.62
N LYS A 19 -17.37 24.76 11.51
CA LYS A 19 -15.99 25.27 11.47
C LYS A 19 -15.14 24.51 10.45
N TYR A 20 -14.06 25.12 10.00
CA TYR A 20 -13.03 24.43 9.22
C TYR A 20 -11.98 23.81 10.16
N TYR A 21 -11.18 22.88 9.65
CA TYR A 21 -10.19 22.14 10.45
C TYR A 21 -8.78 22.48 10.01
N ALA A 22 -7.94 22.95 10.94
CA ALA A 22 -6.53 23.27 10.68
C ALA A 22 -5.72 23.23 11.97
N ASP A 23 -4.42 22.92 11.88
CA ASP A 23 -3.49 22.86 13.03
C ASP A 23 -3.95 21.94 14.17
N GLY A 24 -4.73 20.91 13.84
CA GLY A 24 -5.28 19.98 14.81
C GLY A 24 -6.50 20.51 15.58
N GLU A 25 -7.10 21.62 15.15
CA GLU A 25 -8.16 22.33 15.86
C GLU A 25 -9.31 22.74 14.91
N TRP A 26 -10.52 22.83 15.46
CA TRP A 26 -11.68 23.39 14.76
C TRP A 26 -11.72 24.91 14.90
N LYS A 27 -11.39 25.62 13.81
CA LYS A 27 -11.16 27.06 13.81
C LYS A 27 -12.33 27.84 13.22
N LYS A 28 -12.49 29.06 13.71
CA LYS A 28 -13.42 30.05 13.14
C LYS A 28 -12.74 30.79 11.99
N SER A 29 -13.40 30.85 10.84
CA SER A 29 -12.89 31.59 9.70
C SER A 29 -12.91 33.10 9.95
N SER A 30 -11.80 33.77 9.65
CA SER A 30 -11.68 35.22 9.72
C SER A 30 -12.50 35.95 8.66
N SER A 31 -13.02 35.23 7.65
CA SER A 31 -13.85 35.83 6.60
C SER A 31 -15.22 36.29 7.11
N GLY A 32 -15.72 35.69 8.19
CA GLY A 32 -17.09 35.89 8.69
C GLY A 32 -18.19 35.40 7.74
N LYS A 33 -17.83 34.83 6.58
CA LYS A 33 -18.75 34.37 5.54
C LYS A 33 -19.09 32.89 5.72
N ASN A 34 -20.28 32.50 5.27
CA ASN A 34 -20.73 31.12 5.28
C ASN A 34 -21.39 30.74 3.95
N VAL A 35 -21.48 29.43 3.71
CA VAL A 35 -22.12 28.82 2.55
C VAL A 35 -23.23 27.91 3.05
N ALA A 36 -24.45 28.12 2.54
CA ALA A 36 -25.59 27.27 2.83
C ALA A 36 -25.49 25.94 2.07
N ILE A 37 -25.84 24.86 2.74
CA ILE A 37 -25.96 23.51 2.17
C ILE A 37 -27.44 23.18 2.13
N ILE A 38 -27.96 22.91 0.94
CA ILE A 38 -29.39 22.76 0.70
C ILE A 38 -29.77 21.29 0.74
N ASN A 39 -30.78 20.90 1.51
CA ASN A 39 -31.29 19.54 1.49
C ASN A 39 -31.99 19.27 0.13
N PRO A 40 -31.55 18.30 -0.69
CA PRO A 40 -32.12 18.09 -2.02
C PRO A 40 -33.60 17.68 -2.02
N THR A 41 -34.06 17.01 -0.96
CA THR A 41 -35.46 16.59 -0.77
C THR A 41 -36.36 17.76 -0.42
N THR A 42 -35.97 18.59 0.56
CA THR A 42 -36.82 19.69 1.05
C THR A 42 -36.58 21.01 0.33
N ARG A 43 -35.45 21.14 -0.37
CA ARG A 43 -34.94 22.35 -1.03
C ARG A 43 -34.74 23.54 -0.09
N LYS A 44 -34.60 23.29 1.21
CA LYS A 44 -34.32 24.29 2.26
C LYS A 44 -32.89 24.15 2.76
N THR A 45 -32.34 25.23 3.33
CA THR A 45 -31.04 25.19 4.00
C THR A 45 -31.05 24.17 5.14
N GLN A 46 -30.13 23.21 5.07
CA GLN A 46 -29.95 22.15 6.03
C GLN A 46 -28.82 22.44 7.02
N TYR A 47 -27.70 22.92 6.49
CA TYR A 47 -26.49 23.24 7.24
C TYR A 47 -25.83 24.49 6.68
N LYS A 48 -24.87 25.04 7.43
CA LYS A 48 -23.99 26.12 6.99
C LYS A 48 -22.54 25.74 7.28
N VAL A 49 -21.64 25.98 6.35
CA VAL A 49 -20.18 25.84 6.55
C VAL A 49 -19.50 27.18 6.37
N GLN A 50 -18.38 27.40 7.04
CA GLN A 50 -17.58 28.61 6.84
C GLN A 50 -17.00 28.69 5.43
N ALA A 51 -16.83 29.90 4.89
CA ALA A 51 -16.12 30.15 3.64
C ALA A 51 -14.70 30.64 3.96
N CYS A 52 -13.71 29.75 3.87
CA CYS A 52 -12.32 30.08 4.16
C CYS A 52 -11.77 31.14 3.19
N SER A 53 -10.93 32.04 3.69
CA SER A 53 -10.21 33.00 2.83
C SER A 53 -8.96 32.38 2.19
N GLN A 54 -8.40 33.05 1.19
CA GLN A 54 -7.15 32.63 0.56
C GLN A 54 -5.96 32.68 1.54
N GLU A 55 -5.95 33.66 2.46
CA GLU A 55 -4.95 33.75 3.51
C GLU A 55 -5.01 32.57 4.49
N GLU A 56 -6.20 32.07 4.80
CA GLU A 56 -6.38 30.88 5.62
C GLU A 56 -5.89 29.62 4.89
N VAL A 57 -6.16 29.53 3.58
CA VAL A 57 -5.62 28.46 2.73
C VAL A 57 -4.08 28.49 2.71
N ASN A 58 -3.44 29.65 2.60
CA ASN A 58 -1.98 29.77 2.66
C ASN A 58 -1.43 29.23 4.00
N LYS A 59 -2.02 29.65 5.12
CA LYS A 59 -1.62 29.17 6.46
C LYS A 59 -1.77 27.65 6.60
N VAL A 60 -2.87 27.10 6.08
CA VAL A 60 -3.11 25.65 6.04
C VAL A 60 -2.03 24.93 5.23
N MET A 61 -1.65 25.46 4.07
CA MET A 61 -0.60 24.87 3.23
C MET A 61 0.78 24.90 3.91
N ASP A 62 1.13 26.01 4.59
CA ASP A 62 2.40 26.13 5.32
C ASP A 62 2.47 25.16 6.51
N SER A 63 1.36 25.00 7.23
CA SER A 63 1.24 24.04 8.32
C SER A 63 1.36 22.60 7.81
N ALA A 64 0.62 22.26 6.73
CA ALA A 64 0.67 20.95 6.10
C ALA A 64 2.09 20.59 5.63
N LYS A 65 2.81 21.55 5.03
CA LYS A 65 4.21 21.36 4.60
C LYS A 65 5.15 21.11 5.77
N SER A 66 4.94 21.79 6.90
CA SER A 66 5.76 21.64 8.11
C SER A 66 5.50 20.29 8.79
N ALA A 67 4.23 19.93 8.98
CA ALA A 67 3.81 18.66 9.57
C ALA A 67 4.26 17.45 8.73
N GLN A 68 4.22 17.57 7.40
CA GLN A 68 4.65 16.50 6.48
C GLN A 68 6.10 16.06 6.71
N LYS A 69 7.01 17.01 6.92
CA LYS A 69 8.44 16.72 7.14
C LYS A 69 8.67 15.88 8.39
N LEU A 70 7.88 16.11 9.44
CA LEU A 70 7.92 15.31 10.66
C LEU A 70 7.25 13.96 10.44
N TRP A 71 6.11 13.94 9.75
CA TRP A 71 5.35 12.73 9.47
C TRP A 71 6.09 11.71 8.60
N ALA A 72 6.90 12.18 7.64
CA ALA A 72 7.77 11.33 6.83
C ALA A 72 8.83 10.57 7.66
N LYS A 73 9.13 11.03 8.88
CA LYS A 73 10.06 10.38 9.82
C LYS A 73 9.36 9.45 10.80
N THR A 74 8.03 9.42 10.82
CA THR A 74 7.26 8.48 11.64
C THR A 74 7.46 7.05 11.12
N PRO A 75 7.78 6.07 11.97
CA PRO A 75 7.90 4.68 11.56
C PRO A 75 6.65 4.19 10.81
N LEU A 76 6.84 3.45 9.71
CA LEU A 76 5.75 3.03 8.82
C LEU A 76 4.62 2.31 9.56
N TRP A 77 4.94 1.41 10.50
CA TRP A 77 3.94 0.70 11.30
C TRP A 77 3.12 1.62 12.22
N LYS A 78 3.71 2.72 12.73
CA LYS A 78 2.98 3.74 13.51
C LYS A 78 2.00 4.53 12.64
N ARG A 79 2.34 4.76 11.37
CA ARG A 79 1.40 5.36 10.41
C ARG A 79 0.20 4.44 10.17
N ALA A 80 0.42 3.14 10.03
CA ALA A 80 -0.63 2.15 9.89
C ALA A 80 -1.51 2.03 11.15
N GLU A 81 -0.90 2.02 12.34
CA GLU A 81 -1.61 1.99 13.64
C GLU A 81 -2.64 3.12 13.76
N LEU A 82 -2.26 4.36 13.41
CA LEU A 82 -3.19 5.50 13.44
C LEU A 82 -4.32 5.39 12.40
N LEU A 83 -4.05 4.83 11.21
CA LEU A 83 -5.08 4.60 10.20
C LEU A 83 -6.08 3.52 10.65
N HIS A 84 -5.62 2.41 11.24
CA HIS A 84 -6.52 1.41 11.84
C HIS A 84 -7.38 2.00 12.94
N LYS A 85 -6.81 2.87 13.79
CA LYS A 85 -7.57 3.58 14.82
C LYS A 85 -8.63 4.50 14.21
N ALA A 86 -8.30 5.28 13.18
CA ALA A 86 -9.27 6.12 12.48
C ALA A 86 -10.39 5.29 11.81
N ALA A 87 -10.05 4.15 11.21
CA ALA A 87 -11.02 3.22 10.63
C ALA A 87 -12.03 2.70 11.67
N ALA A 88 -11.55 2.33 12.86
CA ALA A 88 -12.40 1.87 13.95
C ALA A 88 -13.35 2.97 14.43
N ILE A 89 -12.83 4.18 14.70
CA ILE A 89 -13.61 5.35 15.14
C ILE A 89 -14.66 5.73 14.09
N LEU A 90 -14.31 5.69 12.80
CA LEU A 90 -15.25 6.01 11.72
C LEU A 90 -16.43 5.01 11.67
N LYS A 91 -16.16 3.71 11.87
CA LYS A 91 -17.20 2.67 11.92
C LYS A 91 -18.06 2.73 13.17
N GLU A 92 -17.47 3.13 14.29
CA GLU A 92 -18.17 3.38 15.56
C GLU A 92 -19.19 4.51 15.40
N HIS A 93 -18.77 5.63 14.80
CA HIS A 93 -19.61 6.81 14.59
C HIS A 93 -20.33 6.84 13.23
N LYS A 94 -20.63 5.67 12.64
CA LYS A 94 -21.29 5.59 11.32
C LYS A 94 -22.66 6.27 11.27
N ALA A 95 -23.43 6.24 12.35
CA ALA A 95 -24.80 6.76 12.39
C ALA A 95 -24.90 8.29 12.17
N PRO A 96 -24.20 9.16 12.94
CA PRO A 96 -24.26 10.61 12.71
C PRO A 96 -23.70 11.03 11.35
N ILE A 97 -22.70 10.32 10.83
CA ILE A 97 -22.14 10.58 9.49
C ILE A 97 -23.15 10.21 8.40
N ALA A 98 -23.80 9.05 8.52
CA ALA A 98 -24.84 8.60 7.60
C ALA A 98 -26.04 9.55 7.59
N GLU A 99 -26.45 10.07 8.75
CA GLU A 99 -27.51 11.09 8.84
C GLU A 99 -27.16 12.35 8.03
N CYS A 100 -25.90 12.80 8.08
CA CYS A 100 -25.43 13.91 7.26
C CYS A 100 -25.54 13.57 5.76
N LEU A 101 -25.12 12.38 5.33
CA LEU A 101 -25.23 11.95 3.92
C LEU A 101 -26.69 11.93 3.44
N VAL A 102 -27.62 11.40 4.23
CA VAL A 102 -29.05 11.40 3.90
C VAL A 102 -29.56 12.82 3.66
N LYS A 103 -29.22 13.75 4.57
CA LYS A 103 -29.74 15.13 4.53
C LYS A 103 -29.02 16.05 3.55
N GLU A 104 -27.72 15.85 3.33
CA GLU A 104 -26.91 16.67 2.43
C GLU A 104 -27.04 16.21 0.98
N ILE A 105 -27.04 14.91 0.72
CA ILE A 105 -26.91 14.42 -0.67
C ILE A 105 -28.06 13.50 -1.08
N ALA A 106 -29.10 13.40 -0.27
CA ALA A 106 -30.27 12.54 -0.53
C ALA A 106 -29.90 11.08 -0.83
N LYS A 107 -28.85 10.56 -0.18
CA LYS A 107 -28.46 9.16 -0.28
C LYS A 107 -29.42 8.28 0.52
N PRO A 108 -29.92 7.15 -0.02
CA PRO A 108 -30.72 6.20 0.74
C PRO A 108 -30.05 5.83 2.08
N ALA A 109 -30.85 5.73 3.14
CA ALA A 109 -30.33 5.61 4.50
C ALA A 109 -29.40 4.39 4.70
N LYS A 110 -29.71 3.23 4.10
CA LYS A 110 -28.84 2.04 4.19
C LYS A 110 -27.54 2.22 3.39
N ASP A 111 -27.63 2.85 2.22
CA ASP A 111 -26.45 3.13 1.39
C ASP A 111 -25.52 4.15 2.06
N ALA A 112 -26.08 5.12 2.79
CA ALA A 112 -25.30 6.08 3.59
C ALA A 112 -24.50 5.38 4.70
N VAL A 113 -25.11 4.43 5.42
CA VAL A 113 -24.40 3.61 6.41
C VAL A 113 -23.33 2.75 5.76
N THR A 114 -23.67 2.12 4.63
CA THR A 114 -22.75 1.27 3.85
C THR A 114 -21.53 2.04 3.38
N GLU A 115 -21.70 3.30 2.95
CA GLU A 115 -20.59 4.18 2.57
C GLU A 115 -19.59 4.35 3.73
N VAL A 116 -20.07 4.65 4.93
CA VAL A 116 -19.19 4.91 6.09
C VAL A 116 -18.46 3.64 6.52
N VAL A 117 -19.14 2.49 6.53
CA VAL A 117 -18.52 1.21 6.87
C VAL A 117 -17.44 0.84 5.85
N ARG A 118 -17.77 0.90 4.56
CA ARG A 118 -16.82 0.66 3.45
C ARG A 118 -15.62 1.61 3.52
N SER A 119 -15.83 2.85 3.95
CA SER A 119 -14.75 3.83 4.14
C SER A 119 -13.78 3.41 5.23
N GLY A 120 -14.28 2.87 6.35
CA GLY A 120 -13.43 2.29 7.39
C GLY A 120 -12.68 1.04 6.90
N ASP A 121 -13.34 0.16 6.14
CA ASP A 121 -12.68 -1.01 5.53
C ASP A 121 -11.55 -0.60 4.59
N LEU A 122 -11.79 0.40 3.74
CA LEU A 122 -10.80 0.96 2.82
C LEU A 122 -9.59 1.49 3.57
N ILE A 123 -9.79 2.28 4.63
CA ILE A 123 -8.68 2.82 5.44
C ILE A 123 -7.83 1.70 6.02
N SER A 124 -8.45 0.70 6.65
CA SER A 124 -7.72 -0.43 7.24
C SER A 124 -6.95 -1.22 6.20
N TYR A 125 -7.59 -1.56 5.07
CA TYR A 125 -6.93 -2.29 3.99
C TYR A 125 -5.75 -1.49 3.39
N CYS A 126 -5.93 -0.17 3.22
CA CYS A 126 -4.87 0.73 2.75
C CYS A 126 -3.69 0.81 3.71
N ALA A 127 -3.92 0.74 5.02
CA ALA A 127 -2.87 0.73 6.02
C ALA A 127 -2.00 -0.54 5.88
N GLU A 128 -2.63 -1.70 5.73
CA GLU A 128 -1.93 -2.96 5.57
C GLU A 128 -1.16 -3.05 4.25
N GLU A 129 -1.81 -2.73 3.12
CA GLU A 129 -1.15 -2.71 1.82
C GLU A 129 0.00 -1.69 1.79
N GLY A 130 -0.20 -0.52 2.40
CA GLY A 130 0.85 0.49 2.52
C GLY A 130 2.05 0.00 3.31
N VAL A 131 1.87 -0.79 4.37
CA VAL A 131 3.01 -1.40 5.09
C VAL A 131 3.78 -2.34 4.17
N ARG A 132 3.09 -3.20 3.40
CA ARG A 132 3.70 -4.16 2.47
C ARG A 132 4.50 -3.44 1.38
N ILE A 133 3.85 -2.53 0.64
CA ILE A 133 4.45 -1.93 -0.57
C ILE A 133 5.44 -0.79 -0.31
N LEU A 134 5.44 -0.20 0.90
CA LEU A 134 6.39 0.85 1.31
C LEU A 134 7.52 0.30 2.18
N GLY A 135 7.31 -0.85 2.83
CA GLY A 135 8.35 -1.56 3.58
C GLY A 135 9.34 -2.29 2.67
N GLU A 136 8.94 -2.57 1.44
CA GLU A 136 9.78 -3.23 0.43
C GLU A 136 10.54 -2.22 -0.44
N GLY A 137 11.85 -2.46 -0.60
CA GLY A 137 12.72 -1.77 -1.56
C GLY A 137 13.08 -2.68 -2.74
N LYS A 138 13.70 -2.11 -3.78
CA LYS A 138 14.34 -2.90 -4.85
C LYS A 138 15.86 -2.74 -4.77
N PHE A 139 16.56 -3.85 -5.01
CA PHE A 139 18.00 -3.91 -5.19
C PHE A 139 18.28 -4.19 -6.66
N LEU A 140 19.00 -3.29 -7.32
CA LEU A 140 19.39 -3.41 -8.72
C LEU A 140 20.91 -3.44 -8.84
N VAL A 141 21.42 -4.22 -9.79
CA VAL A 141 22.85 -4.41 -10.05
C VAL A 141 23.21 -3.93 -11.46
N SER A 142 24.39 -3.32 -11.63
CA SER A 142 24.78 -2.71 -12.91
C SER A 142 24.96 -3.71 -14.06
N ASP A 143 25.41 -4.93 -13.78
CA ASP A 143 25.62 -6.00 -14.78
C ASP A 143 24.32 -6.61 -15.33
N SER A 144 23.15 -6.15 -14.85
CA SER A 144 21.87 -6.47 -15.47
C SER A 144 21.63 -5.74 -16.80
N PHE A 145 22.51 -4.80 -17.19
CA PHE A 145 22.44 -4.08 -18.46
C PHE A 145 23.73 -4.24 -19.28
N PRO A 146 23.65 -4.51 -20.61
CA PRO A 146 24.82 -4.74 -21.45
C PRO A 146 25.91 -3.67 -21.33
N GLY A 147 27.18 -4.10 -21.29
CA GLY A 147 28.35 -3.22 -21.24
C GLY A 147 28.76 -2.77 -19.82
N ASN A 148 28.20 -3.36 -18.77
CA ASN A 148 28.56 -3.05 -17.38
C ASN A 148 29.04 -4.31 -16.64
N GLU A 149 30.07 -4.17 -15.82
CA GLU A 149 30.42 -5.14 -14.78
C GLU A 149 29.62 -4.87 -13.50
N ARG A 150 29.67 -5.78 -12.52
CA ARG A 150 28.89 -5.70 -11.27
C ARG A 150 29.56 -4.80 -10.22
N THR A 151 29.78 -3.54 -10.57
CA THR A 151 30.48 -2.54 -9.75
C THR A 151 29.53 -1.55 -9.05
N LYS A 152 28.22 -1.62 -9.30
CA LYS A 152 27.25 -0.68 -8.70
C LYS A 152 26.02 -1.39 -8.16
N TYR A 153 25.66 -1.01 -6.94
CA TYR A 153 24.44 -1.45 -6.25
C TYR A 153 23.49 -0.28 -6.05
N CYS A 154 22.29 -0.38 -6.63
CA CYS A 154 21.26 0.65 -6.53
C CYS A 154 20.14 0.19 -5.59
N LEU A 155 20.02 0.88 -4.46
CA LEU A 155 18.94 0.73 -3.50
C LEU A 155 17.83 1.72 -3.82
N THR A 156 16.62 1.23 -4.08
CA THR A 156 15.46 2.08 -4.37
C THR A 156 14.48 2.10 -3.20
N SER A 157 14.03 3.28 -2.79
CA SER A 157 12.98 3.46 -1.79
C SER A 157 11.87 4.38 -2.30
N LYS A 158 10.65 4.20 -1.80
CA LYS A 158 9.53 5.12 -2.06
C LYS A 158 9.54 6.24 -1.02
N ILE A 159 9.47 7.48 -1.50
CA ILE A 159 9.40 8.70 -0.68
C ILE A 159 8.09 9.45 -0.94
N PRO A 160 7.53 10.16 0.04
CA PRO A 160 6.33 10.98 -0.15
C PRO A 160 6.58 12.14 -1.12
N LEU A 161 5.51 12.61 -1.76
CA LEU A 161 5.51 13.78 -2.64
C LEU A 161 5.55 15.11 -1.87
N GLY A 162 4.88 15.18 -0.71
CA GLY A 162 4.73 16.40 0.09
C GLY A 162 3.28 16.63 0.50
N VAL A 163 2.69 17.76 0.11
CA VAL A 163 1.29 18.10 0.42
C VAL A 163 0.36 17.61 -0.71
N ILE A 164 -0.60 16.76 -0.37
CA ILE A 164 -1.65 16.31 -1.31
C ILE A 164 -2.87 17.21 -1.16
N LEU A 165 -3.35 17.77 -2.26
CA LEU A 165 -4.67 18.40 -2.31
C LEU A 165 -5.71 17.36 -2.71
N ALA A 166 -6.62 17.03 -1.81
CA ALA A 166 -7.69 16.06 -2.04
C ALA A 166 -9.03 16.77 -2.25
N ILE A 167 -9.69 16.46 -3.37
CA ILE A 167 -10.96 17.06 -3.75
C ILE A 167 -11.95 15.95 -4.15
N PRO A 168 -12.76 15.44 -3.21
CA PRO A 168 -13.79 14.44 -3.51
C PRO A 168 -15.04 15.08 -4.16
N PRO A 169 -15.95 14.28 -4.75
CA PRO A 169 -17.22 14.73 -5.29
C PRO A 169 -18.34 14.64 -4.24
N PHE A 170 -19.52 15.17 -4.56
CA PHE A 170 -20.68 15.14 -3.65
C PHE A 170 -21.28 13.74 -3.48
N ASN A 171 -21.20 12.85 -4.47
CA ASN A 171 -21.98 11.60 -4.46
C ASN A 171 -21.44 10.55 -3.48
N TYR A 172 -20.17 10.64 -3.08
CA TYR A 172 -19.55 9.83 -2.04
C TYR A 172 -18.52 10.68 -1.26
N PRO A 173 -18.96 11.68 -0.49
CA PRO A 173 -18.09 12.70 0.08
C PRO A 173 -17.24 12.16 1.23
N VAL A 174 -17.59 10.99 1.79
CA VAL A 174 -16.78 10.28 2.79
C VAL A 174 -15.90 9.25 2.09
N ASN A 175 -16.49 8.33 1.32
CA ASN A 175 -15.72 7.22 0.72
C ASN A 175 -14.65 7.70 -0.26
N LEU A 176 -15.00 8.64 -1.16
CA LEU A 176 -14.03 9.17 -2.12
C LEU A 176 -13.08 10.18 -1.50
N ALA A 177 -13.34 10.68 -0.29
CA ALA A 177 -12.35 11.42 0.49
C ALA A 177 -11.33 10.48 1.12
N VAL A 178 -11.76 9.42 1.82
CA VAL A 178 -10.83 8.47 2.46
C VAL A 178 -9.98 7.71 1.44
N SER A 179 -10.51 7.46 0.24
CA SER A 179 -9.74 6.87 -0.87
C SER A 179 -8.54 7.71 -1.33
N LYS A 180 -8.48 8.97 -0.89
CA LYS A 180 -7.37 9.92 -1.13
C LYS A 180 -6.56 10.14 0.13
N ILE A 181 -7.23 10.24 1.28
CA ILE A 181 -6.60 10.49 2.59
C ILE A 181 -5.74 9.32 3.03
N ALA A 182 -6.28 8.11 3.05
CA ALA A 182 -5.55 6.94 3.53
C ALA A 182 -4.24 6.68 2.76
N PRO A 183 -4.23 6.64 1.41
CA PRO A 183 -2.98 6.45 0.65
C PRO A 183 -1.99 7.61 0.83
N ALA A 184 -2.45 8.86 0.96
CA ALA A 184 -1.58 10.00 1.21
C ALA A 184 -0.85 9.86 2.54
N LEU A 185 -1.60 9.56 3.61
CA LEU A 185 -1.07 9.48 4.97
C LEU A 185 -0.13 8.29 5.15
N ILE A 186 -0.48 7.10 4.65
CA ILE A 186 0.40 5.92 4.78
C ILE A 186 1.72 6.10 4.00
N ALA A 187 1.67 6.80 2.86
CA ALA A 187 2.84 7.17 2.07
C ALA A 187 3.75 8.23 2.73
N GLY A 188 3.28 8.92 3.79
CA GLY A 188 4.04 9.95 4.50
C GLY A 188 3.81 11.37 4.00
N ASN A 189 2.72 11.60 3.27
CA ASN A 189 2.30 12.93 2.85
C ASN A 189 1.44 13.61 3.93
N SER A 190 1.33 14.92 3.86
CA SER A 190 0.23 15.65 4.51
C SER A 190 -0.91 15.88 3.51
N ILE A 191 -2.08 16.28 4.02
CA ILE A 191 -3.26 16.44 3.20
C ILE A 191 -4.04 17.71 3.53
N VAL A 192 -4.44 18.40 2.47
CA VAL A 192 -5.45 19.45 2.52
C VAL A 192 -6.67 18.95 1.77
N LEU A 193 -7.76 18.72 2.50
CA LEU A 193 -9.04 18.30 1.97
C LEU A 193 -9.86 19.55 1.60
N LYS A 194 -10.34 19.62 0.36
CA LYS A 194 -11.41 20.54 -0.03
C LYS A 194 -12.65 19.72 -0.40
N PRO A 195 -13.58 19.46 0.54
CA PRO A 195 -14.79 18.71 0.22
C PRO A 195 -15.67 19.50 -0.75
N PRO A 196 -16.58 18.82 -1.47
CA PRO A 196 -17.64 19.50 -2.21
C PRO A 196 -18.47 20.33 -1.24
N THR A 197 -19.04 21.45 -1.69
CA THR A 197 -19.95 22.24 -0.83
C THR A 197 -21.14 21.39 -0.39
N GLN A 198 -21.76 20.67 -1.32
CA GLN A 198 -22.78 19.68 -1.03
C GLN A 198 -22.11 18.38 -0.58
N GLY A 199 -22.25 18.00 0.70
CA GLY A 199 -21.50 16.90 1.31
C GLY A 199 -20.35 17.35 2.23
N ALA A 200 -20.21 18.66 2.47
CA ALA A 200 -19.14 19.16 3.32
C ALA A 200 -19.27 18.71 4.79
N VAL A 201 -20.48 18.66 5.36
CA VAL A 201 -20.66 18.33 6.79
C VAL A 201 -20.33 16.88 7.07
N SER A 202 -20.76 15.96 6.20
CA SER A 202 -20.37 14.55 6.28
C SER A 202 -18.84 14.36 6.19
N ALA A 203 -18.16 15.10 5.32
CA ALA A 203 -16.71 15.11 5.25
C ALA A 203 -16.04 15.71 6.51
N LEU A 204 -16.60 16.77 7.11
CA LEU A 204 -16.07 17.34 8.36
C LEU A 204 -16.22 16.36 9.53
N HIS A 205 -17.34 15.64 9.62
CA HIS A 205 -17.50 14.58 10.63
C HIS A 205 -16.47 13.45 10.41
N MET A 206 -16.24 13.04 9.16
CA MET A 206 -15.18 12.08 8.85
C MET A 206 -13.79 12.61 9.28
N VAL A 207 -13.45 13.88 9.02
CA VAL A 207 -12.19 14.49 9.47
C VAL A 207 -12.10 14.50 11.00
N HIS A 208 -13.21 14.71 11.70
CA HIS A 208 -13.26 14.61 13.16
C HIS A 208 -12.88 13.21 13.66
N CYS A 209 -13.23 12.13 12.94
CA CYS A 209 -12.75 10.78 13.28
C CYS A 209 -11.23 10.64 13.18
N PHE A 210 -10.58 11.28 12.21
CA PHE A 210 -9.11 11.36 12.15
C PHE A 210 -8.54 12.22 13.28
N HIS A 211 -9.22 13.30 13.66
CA HIS A 211 -8.84 14.11 14.83
C HIS A 211 -8.82 13.26 16.11
N LEU A 212 -9.89 12.51 16.38
CA LEU A 212 -10.01 11.61 17.54
C LEU A 212 -8.97 10.48 17.51
N ALA A 213 -8.55 10.04 16.32
CA ALA A 213 -7.48 9.05 16.18
C ALA A 213 -6.12 9.58 16.70
N GLY A 214 -5.91 10.90 16.72
CA GLY A 214 -4.71 11.54 17.26
C GLY A 214 -3.60 11.77 16.23
N PHE A 215 -3.96 12.06 14.97
CA PHE A 215 -2.97 12.45 13.96
C PHE A 215 -2.27 13.78 14.35
N PRO A 216 -0.98 13.95 13.98
CA PRO A 216 -0.24 15.17 14.28
C PRO A 216 -0.92 16.45 13.80
N LYS A 217 -0.80 17.52 14.59
CA LYS A 217 -1.31 18.86 14.24
C LYS A 217 -0.78 19.31 12.88
N GLY A 218 -1.67 19.86 12.05
CA GLY A 218 -1.34 20.35 10.71
C GLY A 218 -1.25 19.27 9.62
N LEU A 219 -1.16 17.98 9.97
CA LEU A 219 -1.00 16.91 8.99
C LEU A 219 -2.23 16.73 8.09
N ILE A 220 -3.41 16.90 8.68
CA ILE A 220 -4.70 16.86 8.01
C ILE A 220 -5.34 18.24 8.23
N SER A 221 -5.75 18.88 7.14
CA SER A 221 -6.55 20.11 7.18
C SER A 221 -7.75 19.96 6.26
N CYS A 222 -8.86 20.62 6.60
CA CYS A 222 -10.09 20.62 5.80
C CYS A 222 -10.59 22.06 5.66
N VAL A 223 -10.57 22.57 4.43
CA VAL A 223 -10.98 23.94 4.11
C VAL A 223 -12.32 23.93 3.38
N THR A 224 -13.25 24.79 3.77
CA THR A 224 -14.60 24.87 3.19
C THR A 224 -14.81 26.20 2.47
N GLY A 225 -15.76 26.25 1.54
CA GLY A 225 -16.02 27.42 0.71
C GLY A 225 -16.50 27.06 -0.68
N LYS A 226 -16.87 28.09 -1.47
CA LYS A 226 -17.30 27.92 -2.86
C LYS A 226 -16.09 27.62 -3.75
N GLY A 227 -16.24 26.64 -4.65
CA GLY A 227 -15.21 26.31 -5.63
C GLY A 227 -14.83 27.50 -6.52
N SER A 228 -15.79 28.36 -6.85
CA SER A 228 -15.57 29.59 -7.63
C SER A 228 -14.71 30.64 -6.93
N GLU A 229 -14.51 30.55 -5.61
CA GLU A 229 -13.74 31.54 -4.83
C GLU A 229 -12.35 31.05 -4.46
N ILE A 230 -12.22 29.76 -4.08
CA ILE A 230 -10.95 29.18 -3.60
C ILE A 230 -10.43 28.00 -4.43
N GLY A 231 -11.17 27.52 -5.43
CA GLY A 231 -10.83 26.32 -6.21
C GLY A 231 -9.59 26.49 -7.08
N ASP A 232 -9.58 27.53 -7.94
CA ASP A 232 -8.39 27.86 -8.75
C ASP A 232 -7.20 28.20 -7.84
N PHE A 233 -7.44 28.97 -6.78
CA PHE A 233 -6.40 29.33 -5.81
C PHE A 233 -5.73 28.09 -5.18
N LEU A 234 -6.52 27.11 -4.72
CA LEU A 234 -6.01 25.86 -4.17
C LEU A 234 -5.24 25.03 -5.20
N THR A 235 -5.80 24.86 -6.40
CA THR A 235 -5.25 23.97 -7.44
C THR A 235 -4.02 24.54 -8.13
N MET A 236 -3.84 25.85 -8.10
CA MET A 236 -2.65 26.56 -8.59
C MET A 236 -1.64 26.85 -7.47
N HIS A 237 -1.93 26.50 -6.22
CA HIS A 237 -1.09 26.86 -5.09
C HIS A 237 0.30 26.19 -5.16
N PRO A 238 1.41 26.94 -5.00
CA PRO A 238 2.77 26.40 -5.16
C PRO A 238 3.17 25.40 -4.06
N GLY A 239 2.43 25.36 -2.95
CA GLY A 239 2.61 24.41 -1.87
C GLY A 239 2.06 23.01 -2.13
N VAL A 240 1.25 22.82 -3.18
CA VAL A 240 0.66 21.51 -3.52
C VAL A 240 1.66 20.68 -4.32
N ASN A 241 1.81 19.39 -3.97
CA ASN A 241 2.73 18.47 -4.63
C ASN A 241 2.03 17.35 -5.42
N CYS A 242 0.72 17.20 -5.26
CA CYS A 242 -0.14 16.31 -6.03
C CYS A 242 -1.60 16.76 -5.85
N ILE A 243 -2.40 16.64 -6.91
CA ILE A 243 -3.87 16.82 -6.82
C ILE A 243 -4.52 15.46 -7.04
N SER A 244 -5.36 15.04 -6.08
CA SER A 244 -6.27 13.92 -6.26
C SER A 244 -7.70 14.44 -6.28
N PHE A 245 -8.32 14.41 -7.45
CA PHE A 245 -9.63 14.99 -7.71
C PHE A 245 -10.59 13.93 -8.24
N THR A 246 -11.85 14.05 -7.84
CA THR A 246 -12.94 13.31 -8.46
C THR A 246 -14.14 14.23 -8.66
N GLY A 247 -14.72 14.23 -9.87
CA GLY A 247 -15.82 15.13 -10.22
C GLY A 247 -16.17 15.07 -11.71
N GLY A 248 -16.79 16.12 -12.25
CA GLY A 248 -17.05 16.24 -13.70
C GLY A 248 -15.96 17.05 -14.41
N ASP A 249 -16.36 17.77 -15.46
CA ASP A 249 -15.49 18.55 -16.36
C ASP A 249 -14.60 19.60 -15.68
N THR A 250 -14.87 19.93 -14.41
CA THR A 250 -13.97 20.75 -13.59
C THR A 250 -12.56 20.16 -13.54
N GLY A 251 -12.41 18.83 -13.58
CA GLY A 251 -11.10 18.18 -13.64
C GLY A 251 -10.29 18.53 -14.89
N ILE A 252 -10.96 18.70 -16.04
CA ILE A 252 -10.32 19.17 -17.28
C ILE A 252 -9.77 20.58 -17.08
N ALA A 253 -10.54 21.47 -16.47
CA ALA A 253 -10.09 22.83 -16.17
C ALA A 253 -8.91 22.85 -15.18
N ILE A 254 -8.93 21.98 -14.16
CA ILE A 254 -7.82 21.82 -13.20
C ILE A 254 -6.56 21.35 -13.93
N SER A 255 -6.66 20.34 -14.81
CA SER A 255 -5.51 19.80 -15.54
C SER A 255 -4.78 20.86 -16.40
N LYS A 256 -5.52 21.86 -16.90
CA LYS A 256 -4.99 22.97 -17.70
C LYS A 256 -4.31 24.07 -16.87
N LYS A 257 -4.62 24.14 -15.57
CA LYS A 257 -4.16 25.21 -14.66
C LYS A 257 -3.15 24.75 -13.61
N ALA A 258 -3.12 23.45 -13.32
CA ALA A 258 -2.25 22.89 -12.28
C ALA A 258 -0.77 23.12 -12.57
N ASN A 259 0.03 23.15 -11.51
CA ASN A 259 1.49 23.25 -11.59
C ASN A 259 2.12 21.93 -12.12
N MET A 260 3.45 21.88 -12.21
CA MET A 260 4.23 20.67 -12.57
C MET A 260 4.19 19.60 -11.46
N ILE A 261 3.01 19.01 -11.26
CA ILE A 261 2.71 18.03 -10.21
C ILE A 261 1.91 16.84 -10.78
N PRO A 262 1.98 15.65 -10.16
CA PRO A 262 1.10 14.55 -10.51
C PRO A 262 -0.38 14.91 -10.31
N LEU A 263 -1.20 14.45 -11.24
CA LEU A 263 -2.65 14.60 -11.23
C LEU A 263 -3.27 13.20 -11.21
N GLN A 264 -4.04 12.90 -10.17
CA GLN A 264 -4.87 11.71 -10.08
C GLN A 264 -6.33 12.16 -10.24
N MET A 265 -6.88 11.99 -11.43
CA MET A 265 -8.18 12.54 -11.85
C MET A 265 -9.13 11.40 -12.19
N GLU A 266 -10.28 11.37 -11.51
CA GLU A 266 -11.39 10.46 -11.86
C GLU A 266 -12.60 11.32 -12.25
N LEU A 267 -13.00 11.27 -13.51
CA LEU A 267 -14.01 12.18 -14.07
C LEU A 267 -15.31 11.44 -14.43
N GLY A 268 -16.13 12.07 -15.29
CA GLY A 268 -17.39 11.53 -15.77
C GLY A 268 -17.22 10.25 -16.58
N GLY A 269 -18.31 9.50 -16.72
CA GLY A 269 -18.34 8.28 -17.52
C GLY A 269 -19.64 8.16 -18.31
N LYS A 270 -19.60 7.46 -19.43
CA LYS A 270 -20.80 7.06 -20.20
C LYS A 270 -20.74 5.56 -20.45
N ASP A 271 -20.59 4.80 -19.38
CA ASP A 271 -20.26 3.37 -19.47
C ASP A 271 -21.31 2.62 -20.30
N ALA A 272 -20.84 2.02 -21.39
CA ALA A 272 -21.65 1.29 -22.34
C ALA A 272 -21.83 -0.17 -21.89
N CYS A 273 -23.06 -0.66 -22.01
CA CYS A 273 -23.43 -2.05 -21.74
C CYS A 273 -23.76 -2.74 -23.07
N ILE A 274 -22.83 -3.52 -23.61
CA ILE A 274 -23.02 -4.28 -24.85
C ILE A 274 -23.67 -5.63 -24.51
N VAL A 275 -24.80 -5.94 -25.14
CA VAL A 275 -25.58 -7.16 -24.90
C VAL A 275 -25.71 -7.97 -26.19
N LEU A 276 -25.07 -9.14 -26.22
CA LEU A 276 -25.09 -10.06 -27.38
C LEU A 276 -26.32 -10.97 -27.36
N GLU A 277 -26.56 -11.64 -28.49
CA GLU A 277 -27.73 -12.49 -28.73
C GLU A 277 -27.80 -13.70 -27.80
N ASP A 278 -26.65 -14.20 -27.33
CA ASP A 278 -26.55 -15.38 -26.47
C ASP A 278 -26.59 -15.04 -24.97
N ALA A 279 -26.71 -13.76 -24.62
CA ALA A 279 -26.70 -13.28 -23.25
C ALA A 279 -27.87 -13.84 -22.42
N ASP A 280 -27.62 -14.04 -21.12
CA ASP A 280 -28.70 -14.28 -20.16
C ASP A 280 -29.44 -12.95 -19.88
N LEU A 281 -30.59 -12.76 -20.53
CA LEU A 281 -31.34 -11.51 -20.46
C LEU A 281 -31.90 -11.20 -19.07
N ASP A 282 -32.14 -12.22 -18.23
CA ASP A 282 -32.58 -11.99 -16.85
C ASP A 282 -31.44 -11.47 -15.97
N LEU A 283 -30.24 -12.02 -16.16
CA LEU A 283 -29.00 -11.51 -15.56
C LEU A 283 -28.70 -10.09 -16.05
N VAL A 284 -28.81 -9.84 -17.35
CA VAL A 284 -28.59 -8.51 -17.96
C VAL A 284 -29.56 -7.50 -17.35
N ALA A 285 -30.86 -7.79 -17.35
CA ALA A 285 -31.87 -6.88 -16.81
C ALA A 285 -31.65 -6.58 -15.32
N ALA A 286 -31.24 -7.57 -14.51
CA ALA A 286 -30.90 -7.34 -13.11
C ALA A 286 -29.68 -6.41 -12.93
N ASN A 287 -28.64 -6.60 -13.75
CA ASN A 287 -27.44 -5.77 -13.71
C ASN A 287 -27.69 -4.35 -14.25
N ILE A 288 -28.54 -4.18 -15.27
CA ILE A 288 -28.96 -2.87 -15.76
C ILE A 288 -29.65 -2.08 -14.65
N ILE A 289 -30.55 -2.70 -13.88
CA ILE A 289 -31.22 -2.03 -12.77
C ILE A 289 -30.22 -1.62 -11.69
N LYS A 290 -29.40 -2.57 -11.24
CA LYS A 290 -28.36 -2.33 -10.23
C LYS A 290 -27.35 -1.27 -10.67
N GLY A 291 -26.95 -1.29 -11.94
CA GLY A 291 -25.90 -0.45 -12.49
C GLY A 291 -26.36 0.93 -12.94
N GLY A 292 -27.56 1.03 -13.52
CA GLY A 292 -28.07 2.26 -14.13
C GLY A 292 -28.93 3.13 -13.19
N PHE A 293 -29.58 2.53 -12.20
CA PHE A 293 -30.51 3.26 -11.31
C PHE A 293 -30.03 3.38 -9.85
N SER A 294 -28.94 2.71 -9.47
CA SER A 294 -28.34 2.84 -8.14
C SER A 294 -28.03 4.30 -7.81
N TYR A 295 -28.51 4.76 -6.65
CA TYR A 295 -28.43 6.16 -6.20
C TYR A 295 -28.96 7.15 -7.25
N SER A 296 -30.09 6.81 -7.87
CA SER A 296 -30.75 7.58 -8.93
C SER A 296 -29.83 7.88 -10.12
N GLY A 297 -28.87 7.00 -10.44
CA GLY A 297 -27.93 7.21 -11.55
C GLY A 297 -26.83 8.26 -11.28
N GLN A 298 -26.70 8.77 -10.04
CA GLN A 298 -25.72 9.79 -9.66
C GLN A 298 -24.32 9.21 -9.39
N ARG A 299 -23.81 8.44 -10.35
CA ARG A 299 -22.54 7.71 -10.25
C ARG A 299 -21.75 7.84 -11.54
N CYS A 300 -20.45 8.14 -11.40
CA CYS A 300 -19.51 8.16 -12.53
C CYS A 300 -19.39 6.75 -13.16
N THR A 301 -19.30 5.70 -12.32
CA THR A 301 -19.35 4.30 -12.76
C THR A 301 -20.77 3.75 -12.67
N ALA A 302 -21.44 3.62 -13.81
CA ALA A 302 -22.83 3.19 -13.92
C ALA A 302 -23.15 2.85 -15.38
N VAL A 303 -24.06 1.91 -15.62
CA VAL A 303 -24.59 1.68 -16.97
C VAL A 303 -25.34 2.94 -17.40
N LYS A 304 -24.85 3.63 -18.44
CA LYS A 304 -25.47 4.89 -18.91
C LYS A 304 -25.94 4.85 -20.36
N VAL A 305 -25.62 3.76 -21.06
CA VAL A 305 -26.18 3.44 -22.38
C VAL A 305 -26.17 1.92 -22.55
N VAL A 306 -27.29 1.36 -22.97
CA VAL A 306 -27.40 -0.07 -23.32
C VAL A 306 -27.33 -0.17 -24.84
N LEU A 307 -26.39 -0.99 -25.34
CA LEU A 307 -26.18 -1.30 -26.74
C LEU A 307 -26.55 -2.77 -26.93
N VAL A 308 -27.76 -3.04 -27.42
CA VAL A 308 -28.31 -4.39 -27.47
C VAL A 308 -28.50 -4.86 -28.91
N MET A 309 -28.10 -6.10 -29.19
CA MET A 309 -28.34 -6.71 -30.50
C MET A 309 -29.83 -6.74 -30.82
N GLU A 310 -30.20 -6.31 -32.04
CA GLU A 310 -31.60 -6.15 -32.47
C GLU A 310 -32.45 -7.41 -32.19
N SER A 311 -31.89 -8.60 -32.41
CA SER A 311 -32.58 -9.88 -32.22
C SER A 311 -33.05 -10.17 -30.79
N VAL A 312 -32.49 -9.51 -29.78
CA VAL A 312 -32.85 -9.68 -28.36
C VAL A 312 -33.32 -8.38 -27.70
N ALA A 313 -33.38 -7.27 -28.43
CA ALA A 313 -33.69 -5.94 -27.92
C ALA A 313 -35.08 -5.87 -27.28
N ASP A 314 -36.14 -6.31 -27.97
CA ASP A 314 -37.52 -6.29 -27.47
C ASP A 314 -37.65 -7.04 -26.13
N ALA A 315 -37.12 -8.27 -26.08
CA ALA A 315 -37.18 -9.12 -24.90
C ALA A 315 -36.41 -8.52 -23.72
N LEU A 316 -35.26 -7.88 -23.98
CA LEU A 316 -34.50 -7.20 -22.94
C LEU A 316 -35.25 -5.97 -22.42
N VAL A 317 -35.77 -5.12 -23.31
CA VAL A 317 -36.50 -3.90 -22.96
C VAL A 317 -37.72 -4.23 -22.11
N GLU A 318 -38.48 -5.26 -22.48
CA GLU A 318 -39.63 -5.72 -21.69
C GLU A 318 -39.22 -6.12 -20.26
N LYS A 319 -38.14 -6.93 -20.13
CA LYS A 319 -37.63 -7.37 -18.82
C LYS A 319 -37.10 -6.22 -17.97
N VAL A 320 -36.39 -5.26 -18.57
CA VAL A 320 -35.88 -4.08 -17.86
C VAL A 320 -37.04 -3.19 -17.43
N ASN A 321 -38.00 -2.91 -18.33
CA ASN A 321 -39.20 -2.12 -18.04
C ASN A 321 -39.98 -2.69 -16.84
N ALA A 322 -40.23 -4.01 -16.83
CA ALA A 322 -40.92 -4.68 -15.73
C ALA A 322 -40.21 -4.55 -14.37
N LYS A 323 -38.88 -4.38 -14.36
CA LYS A 323 -38.10 -4.14 -13.14
C LYS A 323 -38.06 -2.65 -12.78
N VAL A 324 -37.94 -1.74 -13.76
CA VAL A 324 -38.02 -0.29 -13.53
C VAL A 324 -39.32 0.08 -12.83
N ALA A 325 -40.45 -0.50 -13.26
CA ALA A 325 -41.77 -0.26 -12.67
C ALA A 325 -41.88 -0.69 -11.18
N LYS A 326 -40.93 -1.48 -10.66
CA LYS A 326 -40.91 -1.95 -9.26
C LYS A 326 -40.02 -1.11 -8.36
N LEU A 327 -39.25 -0.16 -8.91
CA LEU A 327 -38.38 0.70 -8.12
C LEU A 327 -39.22 1.65 -7.27
N SER A 328 -38.94 1.66 -5.97
CA SER A 328 -39.56 2.61 -5.05
C SER A 328 -39.01 4.02 -5.28
N VAL A 329 -39.88 5.03 -5.28
CA VAL A 329 -39.54 6.43 -5.55
C VAL A 329 -40.00 7.27 -4.37
N GLY A 330 -39.08 8.03 -3.75
CA GLY A 330 -39.42 8.75 -2.54
C GLY A 330 -38.25 9.36 -1.79
N PRO A 331 -38.47 9.79 -0.53
CA PRO A 331 -37.44 10.39 0.29
C PRO A 331 -36.38 9.37 0.72
N PRO A 332 -35.10 9.79 0.87
CA PRO A 332 -33.99 8.90 1.22
C PRO A 332 -34.12 8.25 2.61
N GLU A 333 -34.86 8.88 3.53
CA GLU A 333 -35.15 8.35 4.86
C GLU A 333 -35.97 7.06 4.83
N ASN A 334 -36.75 6.86 3.77
CA ASN A 334 -37.54 5.64 3.56
C ASN A 334 -36.76 4.56 2.81
N ASP A 335 -35.48 4.79 2.53
CA ASP A 335 -34.62 3.86 1.78
C ASP A 335 -35.19 3.56 0.39
N SER A 336 -35.77 4.58 -0.27
CA SER A 336 -36.29 4.47 -1.62
C SER A 336 -35.17 4.21 -2.63
N ASP A 337 -35.43 3.37 -3.64
CA ASP A 337 -34.47 3.05 -4.70
C ASP A 337 -34.08 4.30 -5.51
N ILE A 338 -35.07 5.16 -5.77
CA ILE A 338 -34.93 6.44 -6.45
C ILE A 338 -35.23 7.57 -5.47
N THR A 339 -34.22 8.38 -5.20
CA THR A 339 -34.26 9.58 -4.36
C THR A 339 -34.02 10.85 -5.19
N PRO A 340 -34.30 12.05 -4.64
CA PRO A 340 -34.08 13.31 -5.36
C PRO A 340 -32.64 13.48 -5.83
N VAL A 341 -32.46 14.03 -7.04
CA VAL A 341 -31.13 14.42 -7.52
C VAL A 341 -30.61 15.64 -6.74
N VAL A 342 -29.28 15.80 -6.72
CA VAL A 342 -28.57 16.72 -5.81
C VAL A 342 -29.03 18.18 -5.84
N SER A 343 -29.51 18.67 -6.98
CA SER A 343 -29.89 20.07 -7.15
C SER A 343 -30.93 20.27 -8.25
N GLU A 344 -31.57 21.44 -8.23
CA GLU A 344 -32.49 21.86 -9.29
C GLU A 344 -31.78 22.03 -10.65
N SER A 345 -30.53 22.51 -10.64
CA SER A 345 -29.73 22.60 -11.87
C SER A 345 -29.47 21.23 -12.50
N SER A 346 -29.20 20.20 -11.68
CA SER A 346 -29.06 18.82 -12.15
C SER A 346 -30.37 18.31 -12.74
N ALA A 347 -31.48 18.51 -12.03
CA ALA A 347 -32.80 18.10 -12.50
C ALA A 347 -33.21 18.78 -13.82
N ASN A 348 -32.90 20.08 -13.98
CA ASN A 348 -33.13 20.82 -15.23
C ASN A 348 -32.28 20.30 -16.39
N PHE A 349 -31.03 19.91 -16.12
CA PHE A 349 -30.16 19.32 -17.14
C PHE A 349 -30.70 17.97 -17.62
N ILE A 350 -31.10 17.09 -16.71
CA ILE A 350 -31.70 15.78 -17.02
C ILE A 350 -32.98 15.96 -17.84
N GLU A 351 -33.87 16.87 -17.44
CA GLU A 351 -35.10 17.18 -18.18
C GLU A 351 -34.82 17.68 -19.61
N GLY A 352 -33.75 18.45 -19.79
CA GLY A 352 -33.30 18.88 -21.11
C GLY A 352 -32.89 17.72 -22.02
N LEU A 353 -32.21 16.70 -21.47
CA LEU A 353 -31.84 15.49 -22.22
C LEU A 353 -33.06 14.64 -22.59
N VAL A 354 -34.00 14.48 -21.65
CA VAL A 354 -35.26 13.77 -21.90
C VAL A 354 -36.09 14.48 -22.97
N SER A 355 -36.16 15.81 -22.91
CA SER A 355 -36.89 16.63 -23.89
C SER A 355 -36.30 16.51 -25.30
N ASP A 356 -34.97 16.53 -25.43
CA ASP A 356 -34.28 16.32 -26.71
C ASP A 356 -34.60 14.94 -27.29
N ALA A 357 -34.52 13.88 -26.48
CA ALA A 357 -34.84 12.51 -26.90
C ALA A 357 -36.30 12.38 -27.36
N LYS A 358 -37.25 13.01 -26.64
CA LYS A 358 -38.67 13.03 -27.00
C LYS A 358 -38.90 13.72 -28.35
N GLN A 359 -38.29 14.88 -28.57
CA GLN A 359 -38.42 15.63 -29.81
C GLN A 359 -37.86 14.87 -31.02
N LYS A 360 -36.83 14.05 -30.80
CA LYS A 360 -36.20 13.21 -31.83
C LYS A 360 -36.84 11.83 -31.96
N GLY A 361 -37.94 11.54 -31.25
CA GLY A 361 -38.73 10.33 -31.42
C GLY A 361 -38.21 9.09 -30.69
N ALA A 362 -37.46 9.25 -29.60
CA ALA A 362 -37.19 8.13 -28.69
C ALA A 362 -38.51 7.55 -28.15
N THR A 363 -38.54 6.25 -27.89
CA THR A 363 -39.69 5.55 -27.31
C THR A 363 -39.60 5.58 -25.79
N PHE A 364 -40.63 6.10 -25.13
CA PHE A 364 -40.69 6.23 -23.68
C PHE A 364 -41.36 4.99 -23.09
N CYS A 365 -40.62 4.19 -22.31
CA CYS A 365 -41.19 3.01 -21.66
C CYS A 365 -42.02 3.36 -20.41
N GLN A 366 -41.82 4.56 -19.85
CA GLN A 366 -42.62 5.14 -18.78
C GLN A 366 -42.99 6.58 -19.16
N GLU A 367 -44.08 7.10 -18.57
CA GLU A 367 -44.34 8.54 -18.62
C GLU A 367 -43.24 9.29 -17.86
N TYR A 368 -42.67 10.32 -18.48
CA TYR A 368 -41.71 11.16 -17.78
C TYR A 368 -42.43 11.98 -16.71
N LYS A 369 -41.99 11.82 -15.47
CA LYS A 369 -42.51 12.54 -14.31
C LYS A 369 -41.38 13.14 -13.48
N ARG A 370 -41.57 14.38 -13.04
CA ARG A 370 -40.66 15.14 -12.17
C ARG A 370 -41.45 15.97 -11.16
N GLU A 371 -40.99 15.99 -9.91
CA GLU A 371 -41.48 16.85 -8.83
C GLU A 371 -40.29 17.52 -8.13
N GLY A 372 -39.99 18.77 -8.49
CA GLY A 372 -38.82 19.48 -7.99
C GLY A 372 -37.52 18.76 -8.38
N ASN A 373 -36.82 18.21 -7.39
CA ASN A 373 -35.58 17.44 -7.59
C ASN A 373 -35.83 15.92 -7.70
N LEU A 374 -37.05 15.44 -7.44
CA LEU A 374 -37.38 14.02 -7.58
C LEU A 374 -37.78 13.74 -9.03
N ILE A 375 -37.04 12.85 -9.69
CA ILE A 375 -37.29 12.43 -11.08
C ILE A 375 -37.58 10.93 -11.05
N TRP A 376 -38.70 10.51 -11.65
CA TRP A 376 -39.06 9.10 -11.73
C TRP A 376 -38.15 8.36 -12.71
N PRO A 377 -37.85 7.08 -12.47
CA PRO A 377 -36.94 6.32 -13.32
C PRO A 377 -37.54 6.17 -14.72
N LEU A 378 -36.73 6.44 -15.74
CA LEU A 378 -37.15 6.43 -17.14
C LEU A 378 -36.20 5.58 -17.99
N LEU A 379 -36.76 4.59 -18.68
CA LEU A 379 -36.13 3.84 -19.75
C LEU A 379 -36.56 4.42 -21.10
N LEU A 380 -35.59 4.73 -21.95
CA LEU A 380 -35.80 5.23 -23.30
C LEU A 380 -35.30 4.19 -24.31
N ASP A 381 -36.20 3.66 -25.14
CA ASP A 381 -35.86 2.75 -26.24
C ASP A 381 -35.80 3.50 -27.58
N ASN A 382 -35.24 2.87 -28.61
CA ASN A 382 -35.02 3.46 -29.94
C ASN A 382 -34.24 4.78 -29.89
N VAL A 383 -33.27 4.87 -28.98
CA VAL A 383 -32.36 6.01 -28.92
C VAL A 383 -31.37 5.92 -30.07
N ARG A 384 -31.10 7.06 -30.71
CA ARG A 384 -30.22 7.16 -31.87
C ARG A 384 -29.02 8.08 -31.60
N PRO A 385 -27.92 7.95 -32.36
CA PRO A 385 -26.74 8.80 -32.26
C PRO A 385 -26.99 10.32 -32.38
N ASP A 386 -28.08 10.77 -33.01
CA ASP A 386 -28.42 12.20 -33.10
C ASP A 386 -29.01 12.77 -31.80
N MET A 387 -29.34 11.94 -30.81
CA MET A 387 -29.91 12.35 -29.53
C MET A 387 -28.82 12.64 -28.49
N ARG A 388 -28.95 13.73 -27.73
CA ARG A 388 -27.99 14.12 -26.69
C ARG A 388 -27.82 13.06 -25.61
N ILE A 389 -28.92 12.40 -25.23
CA ILE A 389 -28.93 11.34 -24.19
C ILE A 389 -28.03 10.15 -24.56
N ALA A 390 -27.70 9.94 -25.84
CA ALA A 390 -26.78 8.89 -26.26
C ALA A 390 -25.33 9.17 -25.78
N TRP A 391 -24.95 10.44 -25.59
CA TRP A 391 -23.56 10.85 -25.37
C TRP A 391 -23.33 11.57 -24.04
N GLU A 392 -24.22 12.47 -23.66
CA GLU A 392 -24.07 13.29 -22.46
C GLU A 392 -24.39 12.49 -21.19
N GLU A 393 -23.52 12.56 -20.17
CA GLU A 393 -23.73 11.90 -18.88
C GLU A 393 -24.91 12.56 -18.12
N PRO A 394 -26.05 11.88 -17.89
CA PRO A 394 -27.21 12.54 -17.29
C PRO A 394 -27.04 12.80 -15.79
N PHE A 395 -26.30 11.92 -15.10
CA PHE A 395 -26.19 11.89 -13.64
C PHE A 395 -27.56 11.86 -12.95
N GLY A 396 -28.49 11.07 -13.50
CA GLY A 396 -29.89 10.99 -13.09
C GLY A 396 -30.54 9.67 -13.52
N PRO A 397 -31.78 9.38 -13.09
CA PRO A 397 -32.41 8.08 -13.25
C PRO A 397 -33.04 7.91 -14.65
N VAL A 398 -32.27 8.15 -15.71
CA VAL A 398 -32.69 8.03 -17.11
C VAL A 398 -31.69 7.16 -17.86
N LEU A 399 -32.18 6.09 -18.50
CA LEU A 399 -31.34 5.12 -19.20
C LEU A 399 -31.76 4.96 -20.66
N PRO A 400 -30.88 5.30 -21.63
CA PRO A 400 -31.11 5.04 -23.05
C PRO A 400 -30.73 3.61 -23.46
N VAL A 401 -31.51 3.04 -24.38
CA VAL A 401 -31.28 1.79 -25.11
C VAL A 401 -31.13 2.12 -26.60
N ILE A 402 -30.00 1.73 -27.16
CA ILE A 402 -29.67 1.80 -28.57
C ILE A 402 -29.62 0.37 -29.09
N ARG A 403 -30.34 0.12 -30.19
CA ARG A 403 -30.34 -1.17 -30.86
C ARG A 403 -29.24 -1.21 -31.90
N ILE A 404 -28.44 -2.26 -31.89
CA ILE A 404 -27.28 -2.44 -32.75
C ILE A 404 -27.44 -3.69 -33.61
N ASN A 405 -26.87 -3.67 -34.81
CA ASN A 405 -26.94 -4.77 -35.78
C ASN A 405 -25.67 -5.63 -35.78
N SER A 406 -24.62 -5.19 -35.09
CA SER A 406 -23.33 -5.88 -35.00
C SER A 406 -22.58 -5.49 -33.74
N VAL A 407 -21.67 -6.36 -33.28
CA VAL A 407 -20.79 -6.08 -32.15
C VAL A 407 -19.88 -4.89 -32.45
N GLU A 408 -19.42 -4.79 -33.69
CA GLU A 408 -18.58 -3.70 -34.21
C GLU A 408 -19.28 -2.34 -34.07
N GLU A 409 -20.58 -2.27 -34.35
CA GLU A 409 -21.38 -1.05 -34.14
C GLU A 409 -21.39 -0.63 -32.66
N GLY A 410 -21.54 -1.60 -31.75
CA GLY A 410 -21.49 -1.36 -30.31
C GLY A 410 -20.13 -0.86 -29.83
N ILE A 411 -19.05 -1.47 -30.31
CA ILE A 411 -17.67 -1.05 -30.03
C ILE A 411 -17.42 0.37 -30.57
N ASN A 412 -17.84 0.64 -31.81
CA ASN A 412 -17.69 1.95 -32.43
C ASN A 412 -18.43 3.05 -31.66
N HIS A 413 -19.65 2.77 -31.17
CA HIS A 413 -20.38 3.71 -30.31
C HIS A 413 -19.62 3.97 -29.00
N CYS A 414 -19.15 2.91 -28.34
CA CYS A 414 -18.37 3.04 -27.10
C CYS A 414 -17.11 3.91 -27.31
N ASN A 415 -16.37 3.66 -28.39
CA ASN A 415 -15.10 4.32 -28.66
C ASN A 415 -15.28 5.75 -29.22
N ALA A 416 -16.43 6.05 -29.84
CA ALA A 416 -16.75 7.40 -30.29
C ALA A 416 -17.03 8.38 -29.13
N SER A 417 -17.33 7.87 -27.94
CA SER A 417 -17.45 8.70 -26.73
C SER A 417 -16.10 9.32 -26.34
N ASN A 418 -16.13 10.58 -25.89
CA ASN A 418 -14.97 11.20 -25.24
C ASN A 418 -14.69 10.60 -23.86
N PHE A 419 -15.67 9.89 -23.28
CA PHE A 419 -15.50 9.16 -22.04
C PHE A 419 -14.93 7.77 -22.28
N GLY A 420 -14.21 7.25 -21.28
CA GLY A 420 -13.59 5.93 -21.29
C GLY A 420 -13.37 5.40 -19.87
N LEU A 421 -14.39 5.48 -19.00
CA LEU A 421 -14.27 5.09 -17.60
C LEU A 421 -14.37 3.57 -17.43
N GLN A 422 -15.57 3.01 -17.57
CA GLN A 422 -15.78 1.57 -17.61
C GLN A 422 -16.73 1.19 -18.75
N GLY A 423 -16.89 -0.10 -18.97
CA GLY A 423 -17.93 -0.68 -19.81
C GLY A 423 -18.32 -2.06 -19.31
N CYS A 424 -19.34 -2.66 -19.92
CA CYS A 424 -19.66 -4.05 -19.68
C CYS A 424 -20.14 -4.77 -20.94
N VAL A 425 -19.93 -6.09 -20.96
CA VAL A 425 -20.30 -6.98 -22.04
C VAL A 425 -21.05 -8.17 -21.46
N PHE A 426 -22.21 -8.49 -22.01
CA PHE A 426 -23.00 -9.66 -21.65
C PHE A 426 -23.06 -10.65 -22.80
N THR A 427 -22.54 -11.85 -22.56
CA THR A 427 -22.51 -12.99 -23.50
C THR A 427 -22.15 -14.27 -22.72
N LYS A 428 -22.56 -15.44 -23.23
CA LYS A 428 -22.11 -16.73 -22.68
C LYS A 428 -20.76 -17.15 -23.24
N ASP A 429 -20.33 -16.55 -24.35
CA ASP A 429 -19.04 -16.79 -24.98
C ASP A 429 -17.95 -15.88 -24.40
N VAL A 430 -17.16 -16.42 -23.47
CA VAL A 430 -16.05 -15.69 -22.85
C VAL A 430 -14.98 -15.26 -23.86
N ASN A 431 -14.80 -16.00 -24.97
CA ASN A 431 -13.80 -15.63 -25.96
C ASN A 431 -14.21 -14.36 -26.70
N LYS A 432 -15.48 -14.26 -27.10
CA LYS A 432 -16.05 -13.02 -27.64
C LYS A 432 -15.97 -11.89 -26.62
N ALA A 433 -16.32 -12.16 -25.36
CA ALA A 433 -16.26 -11.15 -24.31
C ALA A 433 -14.85 -10.55 -24.15
N MET A 434 -13.81 -11.37 -24.19
CA MET A 434 -12.42 -10.91 -24.12
C MET A 434 -12.02 -10.09 -25.36
N LEU A 435 -12.37 -10.54 -26.57
CA LEU A 435 -12.09 -9.79 -27.80
C LEU A 435 -12.79 -8.42 -27.83
N ILE A 436 -14.04 -8.36 -27.36
CA ILE A 436 -14.78 -7.09 -27.22
C ILE A 436 -14.11 -6.21 -26.16
N SER A 437 -13.76 -6.80 -25.01
CA SER A 437 -13.07 -6.08 -23.93
C SER A 437 -11.78 -5.41 -24.41
N ASP A 438 -10.95 -6.13 -25.16
CA ASP A 438 -9.69 -5.60 -25.70
C ASP A 438 -9.92 -4.49 -26.73
N ALA A 439 -11.05 -4.51 -27.44
CA ALA A 439 -11.42 -3.50 -28.43
C ALA A 439 -12.10 -2.25 -27.82
N MET A 440 -12.61 -2.32 -26.59
CA MET A 440 -13.25 -1.19 -25.90
C MET A 440 -12.21 -0.24 -25.30
N GLU A 441 -12.26 1.03 -25.68
CA GLU A 441 -11.40 2.09 -25.15
C GLU A 441 -11.90 2.60 -23.80
N THR A 442 -11.88 1.73 -22.78
CA THR A 442 -12.28 2.03 -21.41
C THR A 442 -11.26 1.53 -20.40
N GLY A 443 -11.24 2.09 -19.19
CA GLY A 443 -10.29 1.68 -18.15
C GLY A 443 -10.60 0.32 -17.51
N THR A 444 -11.85 -0.13 -17.53
CA THR A 444 -12.24 -1.47 -17.04
C THR A 444 -13.48 -1.97 -17.77
N VAL A 445 -13.45 -3.21 -18.24
CA VAL A 445 -14.63 -3.90 -18.80
C VAL A 445 -15.10 -4.98 -17.85
N GLN A 446 -16.39 -4.96 -17.51
CA GLN A 446 -17.05 -5.99 -16.71
C GLN A 446 -17.70 -7.03 -17.63
N ILE A 447 -17.29 -8.29 -17.53
CA ILE A 447 -17.94 -9.38 -18.26
C ILE A 447 -19.07 -9.95 -17.40
N ASN A 448 -20.29 -9.95 -17.94
CA ASN A 448 -21.49 -10.44 -17.28
C ASN A 448 -21.80 -9.76 -15.92
N SER A 449 -21.38 -8.51 -15.74
CA SER A 449 -21.73 -7.68 -14.58
C SER A 449 -21.79 -6.20 -14.95
N ALA A 450 -22.46 -5.39 -14.13
CA ALA A 450 -22.50 -3.94 -14.31
C ALA A 450 -21.18 -3.26 -13.85
N PRO A 451 -20.84 -2.09 -14.41
CA PRO A 451 -19.75 -1.24 -13.94
C PRO A 451 -19.79 -0.99 -12.43
N ALA A 452 -18.63 -1.11 -11.81
CA ALA A 452 -18.42 -0.89 -10.40
C ALA A 452 -16.97 -0.45 -10.16
N ARG A 453 -16.81 0.60 -9.34
CA ARG A 453 -15.49 1.02 -8.87
C ARG A 453 -14.80 -0.06 -8.03
N GLY A 454 -15.56 -0.73 -7.17
CA GLY A 454 -15.02 -1.74 -6.25
C GLY A 454 -14.98 -3.14 -6.88
N PRO A 455 -14.36 -4.12 -6.18
CA PRO A 455 -13.71 -4.01 -4.88
C PRO A 455 -12.53 -3.02 -4.85
N ASP A 456 -12.36 -2.23 -3.78
CA ASP A 456 -11.48 -1.05 -3.79
C ASP A 456 -9.97 -1.34 -3.95
N HIS A 457 -9.55 -2.60 -3.80
CA HIS A 457 -8.17 -3.01 -4.06
C HIS A 457 -7.89 -3.22 -5.55
N PHE A 458 -8.92 -3.31 -6.39
CA PHE A 458 -8.75 -3.35 -7.85
C PHE A 458 -8.26 -1.99 -8.35
N PRO A 459 -7.40 -1.97 -9.39
CA PRO A 459 -7.10 -0.75 -10.12
C PRO A 459 -8.38 -0.11 -10.63
N PHE A 460 -8.47 1.21 -10.48
CA PHE A 460 -9.58 2.01 -11.01
C PHE A 460 -8.97 3.16 -11.80
N GLN A 461 -9.40 3.37 -13.03
CA GLN A 461 -8.93 4.48 -13.87
C GLN A 461 -9.93 4.75 -14.97
N GLY A 462 -10.03 5.99 -15.40
CA GLY A 462 -10.60 6.36 -16.69
C GLY A 462 -9.50 6.72 -17.69
N ILE A 463 -9.74 6.41 -18.96
CA ILE A 463 -8.95 6.92 -20.07
C ILE A 463 -9.71 8.05 -20.79
N LYS A 464 -9.08 8.72 -21.76
CA LYS A 464 -9.64 9.90 -22.45
C LYS A 464 -10.04 10.99 -21.45
N ASP A 465 -11.21 11.62 -21.62
CA ASP A 465 -11.71 12.66 -20.71
C ASP A 465 -12.25 12.09 -19.39
N SER A 466 -12.26 10.76 -19.21
CA SER A 466 -12.71 10.14 -17.95
C SER A 466 -11.65 10.13 -16.84
N GLY A 467 -10.38 10.45 -17.12
CA GLY A 467 -9.39 10.51 -16.04
C GLY A 467 -7.93 10.66 -16.46
N ILE A 468 -7.08 10.86 -15.46
CA ILE A 468 -5.62 10.89 -15.56
C ILE A 468 -5.05 10.12 -14.36
N GLY A 469 -4.12 9.20 -14.63
CA GLY A 469 -3.56 8.33 -13.61
C GLY A 469 -4.56 7.25 -13.18
N SER A 470 -4.29 6.62 -12.04
CA SER A 470 -5.11 5.50 -11.56
C SER A 470 -5.28 5.55 -10.05
N GLN A 471 -6.49 5.24 -9.59
CA GLN A 471 -6.86 4.88 -8.22
C GLN A 471 -6.95 3.36 -8.04
N GLY A 472 -7.53 2.93 -6.91
CA GLY A 472 -7.31 1.60 -6.33
C GLY A 472 -6.19 1.69 -5.28
N ILE A 473 -6.23 0.84 -4.26
CA ILE A 473 -5.38 1.02 -3.05
C ILE A 473 -3.89 1.16 -3.40
N THR A 474 -3.33 0.16 -4.09
CA THR A 474 -1.90 0.13 -4.45
C THR A 474 -1.54 1.24 -5.43
N ASN A 475 -2.39 1.50 -6.41
CA ASN A 475 -2.16 2.53 -7.43
C ASN A 475 -2.19 3.94 -6.83
N SER A 476 -3.13 4.22 -5.91
CA SER A 476 -3.18 5.49 -5.19
C SER A 476 -1.96 5.72 -4.32
N ILE A 477 -1.48 4.71 -3.59
CA ILE A 477 -0.24 4.86 -2.80
C ILE A 477 0.94 5.16 -3.74
N ASN A 478 1.06 4.43 -4.85
CA ASN A 478 2.13 4.64 -5.82
C ASN A 478 2.08 6.05 -6.44
N MET A 479 0.89 6.52 -6.83
CA MET A 479 0.66 7.89 -7.34
C MET A 479 1.04 8.97 -6.33
N MET A 480 1.02 8.66 -5.04
CA MET A 480 1.36 9.58 -3.94
C MET A 480 2.79 9.37 -3.40
N THR A 481 3.65 8.69 -4.17
CA THR A 481 5.07 8.51 -3.86
C THR A 481 5.95 8.80 -5.08
N LYS A 482 7.26 8.96 -4.84
CA LYS A 482 8.33 8.95 -5.85
C LYS A 482 9.40 7.94 -5.46
N VAL A 483 10.16 7.47 -6.43
CA VAL A 483 11.32 6.61 -6.18
C VAL A 483 12.54 7.47 -5.90
N LYS A 484 13.21 7.23 -4.78
CA LYS A 484 14.55 7.72 -4.48
C LYS A 484 15.55 6.57 -4.64
N THR A 485 16.65 6.82 -5.30
CA THR A 485 17.73 5.85 -5.50
C THR A 485 18.98 6.27 -4.72
N THR A 486 19.66 5.30 -4.12
CA THR A 486 21.00 5.46 -3.54
C THR A 486 21.91 4.43 -4.19
N VAL A 487 23.03 4.87 -4.77
CA VAL A 487 23.96 4.00 -5.48
C VAL A 487 25.26 3.87 -4.68
N ILE A 488 25.61 2.63 -4.34
CA ILE A 488 26.92 2.27 -3.79
C ILE A 488 27.80 1.88 -4.98
N ASN A 489 28.94 2.57 -5.13
CA ASN A 489 29.93 2.25 -6.16
C ASN A 489 31.05 1.44 -5.49
N LEU A 490 31.24 0.24 -5.98
CA LEU A 490 32.30 -0.66 -5.54
C LEU A 490 33.59 -0.36 -6.32
N PRO A 491 34.76 -0.51 -5.68
CA PRO A 491 36.05 -0.31 -6.34
C PRO A 491 36.37 -1.40 -7.38
N SER A 492 35.68 -2.54 -7.32
CA SER A 492 35.88 -3.70 -8.17
C SER A 492 34.55 -4.45 -8.38
N PRO A 493 34.44 -5.27 -9.44
CA PRO A 493 33.24 -6.09 -9.66
C PRO A 493 33.03 -7.07 -8.52
N SER A 494 31.79 -7.20 -8.05
CA SER A 494 31.40 -8.16 -7.02
C SER A 494 30.32 -9.09 -7.55
N TYR A 495 30.56 -10.39 -7.53
CA TYR A 495 29.58 -11.40 -7.95
C TYR A 495 29.20 -12.23 -6.73
N THR A 496 27.91 -12.31 -6.44
CA THR A 496 27.40 -13.14 -5.33
C THR A 496 27.81 -14.59 -5.52
N MET A 497 28.47 -15.18 -4.51
CA MET A 497 29.06 -16.53 -4.58
C MET A 497 30.11 -16.71 -5.69
N GLY A 498 30.62 -15.61 -6.25
CA GLY A 498 31.65 -15.61 -7.29
C GLY A 498 33.07 -15.60 -6.71
N TYR A 499 34.04 -15.99 -7.52
CA TYR A 499 35.46 -15.93 -7.15
C TYR A 499 35.95 -14.47 -7.19
N PHE A 500 36.57 -14.02 -6.11
CA PHE A 500 37.28 -12.76 -6.06
C PHE A 500 38.65 -12.95 -6.75
N THR A 501 38.81 -12.46 -7.97
CA THR A 501 40.12 -12.40 -8.64
C THR A 501 40.71 -11.02 -8.42
N GLY A 502 41.71 -10.92 -7.56
CA GLY A 502 42.31 -9.67 -7.11
C GLY A 502 42.62 -8.68 -8.22
N GLY A 503 41.88 -7.57 -8.20
CA GLY A 503 42.26 -6.30 -8.82
C GLY A 503 42.35 -5.24 -7.72
N ASP A 504 43.52 -4.60 -7.62
CA ASP A 504 43.92 -3.45 -6.77
C ASP A 504 43.59 -3.45 -5.27
N THR A 505 42.95 -4.50 -4.75
CA THR A 505 42.53 -4.63 -3.33
C THR A 505 43.19 -5.81 -2.58
N GLY A 506 44.05 -6.58 -3.26
CA GLY A 506 44.96 -7.54 -2.63
C GLY A 506 44.36 -8.88 -2.15
N ILE A 507 43.15 -9.24 -2.56
CA ILE A 507 42.48 -10.49 -2.16
C ILE A 507 42.45 -11.44 -3.37
N ALA A 508 43.01 -12.65 -3.28
CA ALA A 508 42.71 -13.75 -4.21
C ALA A 508 41.78 -14.73 -3.47
N ILE A 509 41.12 -15.69 -4.13
CA ILE A 509 40.46 -16.80 -3.43
C ILE A 509 40.69 -18.06 -4.29
N SER A 510 41.43 -19.04 -3.78
CA SER A 510 41.63 -20.34 -4.45
C SER A 510 40.84 -21.46 -3.76
N LYS A 511 40.07 -22.25 -4.53
CA LYS A 511 39.45 -23.47 -4.01
C LYS A 511 40.51 -24.56 -3.80
N LYS A 512 41.01 -24.68 -2.57
CA LYS A 512 41.57 -25.94 -2.05
C LYS A 512 41.01 -26.18 -0.64
N ALA A 513 39.89 -26.89 -0.57
CA ALA A 513 39.42 -27.49 0.66
C ALA A 513 39.70 -29.00 0.61
N ASN A 514 40.60 -29.49 1.47
CA ASN A 514 40.65 -30.91 1.82
C ASN A 514 39.46 -31.19 2.73
N MET A 515 38.52 -32.02 2.27
CA MET A 515 37.38 -32.43 3.10
C MET A 515 37.85 -33.36 4.22
N ILE A 516 37.50 -33.01 5.45
CA ILE A 516 37.47 -33.95 6.58
C ILE A 516 35.98 -34.22 6.85
N PRO A 517 35.52 -35.48 6.87
CA PRO A 517 34.13 -35.79 7.16
C PRO A 517 33.89 -35.71 8.68
N LEU A 518 32.94 -34.86 9.09
CA LEU A 518 32.37 -34.90 10.44
C LEU A 518 30.84 -34.79 10.39
N GLN A 519 30.22 -35.35 11.44
CA GLN A 519 28.85 -35.85 11.54
C GLN A 519 27.75 -34.78 11.48
N MET A 520 26.60 -35.15 10.91
CA MET A 520 25.39 -34.34 10.74
C MET A 520 24.66 -34.08 12.07
N GLU A 521 24.63 -32.81 12.50
CA GLU A 521 23.55 -32.24 13.33
C GLU A 521 23.25 -30.81 12.85
N LEU A 522 21.99 -30.39 12.94
CA LEU A 522 21.54 -29.04 12.57
C LEU A 522 22.12 -28.01 13.57
N GLY A 523 23.33 -27.53 13.27
CA GLY A 523 24.02 -26.46 14.00
C GLY A 523 24.27 -25.22 13.13
N GLY A 524 24.72 -24.13 13.74
CA GLY A 524 25.15 -22.89 13.09
C GLY A 524 26.50 -22.44 13.66
N LYS A 525 27.58 -22.53 12.88
CA LYS A 525 28.88 -21.93 13.24
C LYS A 525 29.00 -20.54 12.63
N ASP A 526 28.20 -19.61 13.14
CA ASP A 526 28.21 -18.25 12.62
C ASP A 526 29.54 -17.56 12.98
N ALA A 527 30.24 -17.12 11.93
CA ALA A 527 31.57 -16.53 12.03
C ALA A 527 31.53 -15.01 11.90
N CYS A 528 32.41 -14.34 12.64
CA CYS A 528 32.56 -12.89 12.55
C CYS A 528 33.95 -12.47 12.11
N ILE A 529 34.06 -11.74 11.01
CA ILE A 529 35.32 -11.18 10.52
C ILE A 529 35.46 -9.74 11.03
N VAL A 530 36.56 -9.44 11.73
CA VAL A 530 36.86 -8.12 12.29
C VAL A 530 38.10 -7.56 11.61
N LEU A 531 37.93 -6.46 10.87
CA LEU A 531 38.99 -5.80 10.13
C LEU A 531 39.76 -4.79 10.99
N GLU A 532 40.95 -4.42 10.53
CA GLU A 532 41.86 -3.48 11.17
C GLU A 532 41.27 -2.07 11.44
N ASP A 533 40.28 -1.64 10.63
CA ASP A 533 39.65 -0.33 10.75
C ASP A 533 38.36 -0.34 11.60
N ALA A 534 37.96 -1.51 12.11
CA ALA A 534 36.73 -1.70 12.88
C ALA A 534 36.68 -0.85 14.16
N ASP A 535 35.47 -0.49 14.58
CA ASP A 535 35.24 0.07 15.92
C ASP A 535 35.23 -1.08 16.94
N LEU A 536 36.35 -1.26 17.64
CA LEU A 536 36.52 -2.40 18.55
C LEU A 536 35.60 -2.34 19.78
N ASP A 537 35.12 -1.17 20.19
CA ASP A 537 34.16 -1.06 21.30
C ASP A 537 32.77 -1.54 20.85
N LEU A 538 32.36 -1.17 19.63
CA LEU A 538 31.16 -1.70 18.99
C LEU A 538 31.26 -3.22 18.78
N VAL A 539 32.40 -3.68 18.27
CA VAL A 539 32.66 -5.12 18.05
C VAL A 539 32.54 -5.87 19.37
N ALA A 540 33.25 -5.44 20.41
CA ALA A 540 33.22 -6.10 21.71
C ALA A 540 31.80 -6.12 22.32
N ALA A 541 31.03 -5.03 22.20
CA ALA A 541 29.64 -5.01 22.66
C ALA A 541 28.75 -6.00 21.89
N ASN A 542 28.91 -6.11 20.57
CA ASN A 542 28.17 -7.05 19.75
C ASN A 542 28.59 -8.51 19.98
N ILE A 543 29.88 -8.77 20.21
CA ILE A 543 30.37 -10.11 20.56
C ILE A 543 29.75 -10.59 21.87
N ILE A 544 29.65 -9.73 22.89
CA ILE A 544 29.01 -10.12 24.16
C ILE A 544 27.53 -10.43 23.94
N LYS A 545 26.82 -9.53 23.26
CA LYS A 545 25.39 -9.71 22.96
C LYS A 545 25.14 -10.95 22.08
N GLY A 546 25.98 -11.19 21.09
CA GLY A 546 25.80 -12.24 20.09
C GLY A 546 26.36 -13.59 20.51
N GLY A 547 27.49 -13.64 21.20
CA GLY A 547 28.20 -14.87 21.56
C GLY A 547 27.84 -15.45 22.93
N PHE A 548 27.43 -14.61 23.89
CA PHE A 548 27.19 -15.04 25.28
C PHE A 548 25.73 -14.92 25.74
N SER A 549 24.87 -14.20 25.01
CA SER A 549 23.45 -14.13 25.38
C SER A 549 22.77 -15.51 25.33
N TYR A 550 21.83 -15.75 26.25
CA TYR A 550 21.20 -17.06 26.42
C TYR A 550 22.24 -18.18 26.61
N SER A 551 23.32 -17.87 27.36
CA SER A 551 24.48 -18.75 27.58
C SER A 551 25.16 -19.23 26.29
N GLY A 552 25.08 -18.48 25.19
CA GLY A 552 25.61 -18.90 23.89
C GLY A 552 24.80 -20.00 23.19
N GLN A 553 23.62 -20.35 23.71
CA GLN A 553 22.75 -21.43 23.22
C GLN A 553 21.76 -20.98 22.13
N ARG A 554 22.12 -19.98 21.33
CA ARG A 554 21.32 -19.57 20.16
C ARG A 554 21.97 -20.13 18.89
N CYS A 555 21.15 -20.60 17.96
CA CYS A 555 21.63 -21.02 16.64
C CYS A 555 22.22 -19.85 15.83
N THR A 556 21.85 -18.60 16.14
CA THR A 556 22.41 -17.39 15.52
C THR A 556 23.48 -16.72 16.40
N ALA A 557 24.06 -17.42 17.39
CA ALA A 557 25.07 -16.81 18.24
C ALA A 557 26.42 -16.72 17.52
N VAL A 558 27.24 -15.72 17.83
CA VAL A 558 28.62 -15.67 17.32
C VAL A 558 29.38 -16.87 17.90
N LYS A 559 29.85 -17.77 17.04
CA LYS A 559 30.55 -19.01 17.45
C LYS A 559 32.04 -18.98 17.21
N VAL A 560 32.51 -18.05 16.40
CA VAL A 560 33.93 -17.84 16.15
C VAL A 560 34.17 -16.40 15.72
N VAL A 561 35.24 -15.81 16.24
CA VAL A 561 35.70 -14.47 15.85
C VAL A 561 37.01 -14.62 15.08
N LEU A 562 37.03 -14.19 13.83
CA LEU A 562 38.19 -14.09 12.96
C LEU A 562 38.64 -12.64 12.98
N VAL A 563 39.77 -12.33 13.62
CA VAL A 563 40.23 -10.94 13.81
C VAL A 563 41.59 -10.73 13.17
N MET A 564 41.76 -9.60 12.46
CA MET A 564 43.06 -9.21 11.92
C MET A 564 44.10 -9.11 13.03
N GLU A 565 45.25 -9.75 12.83
CA GLU A 565 46.34 -9.82 13.83
C GLU A 565 46.69 -8.44 14.42
N SER A 566 46.69 -7.39 13.58
CA SER A 566 47.00 -6.01 13.96
C SER A 566 46.10 -5.40 15.05
N VAL A 567 44.90 -5.94 15.23
CA VAL A 567 43.92 -5.45 16.23
C VAL A 567 43.44 -6.54 17.19
N ALA A 568 43.98 -7.76 17.09
CA ALA A 568 43.55 -8.92 17.86
C ALA A 568 43.72 -8.70 19.37
N ASP A 569 44.90 -8.28 19.82
CA ASP A 569 45.19 -8.06 21.26
C ASP A 569 44.22 -7.04 21.87
N ALA A 570 44.02 -5.91 21.20
CA ALA A 570 43.14 -4.85 21.67
C ALA A 570 41.67 -5.29 21.72
N LEU A 571 41.22 -6.10 20.75
CA LEU A 571 39.88 -6.66 20.77
C LEU A 571 39.71 -7.66 21.91
N VAL A 572 40.66 -8.59 22.07
CA VAL A 572 40.65 -9.63 23.10
C VAL A 572 40.61 -8.99 24.49
N GLU A 573 41.41 -7.95 24.74
CA GLU A 573 41.38 -7.18 25.99
C GLU A 573 39.98 -6.62 26.28
N LYS A 574 39.38 -5.95 25.30
CA LYS A 574 38.04 -5.34 25.43
C LYS A 574 36.94 -6.38 25.65
N VAL A 575 36.98 -7.50 24.93
CA VAL A 575 36.00 -8.59 25.09
C VAL A 575 36.19 -9.25 26.45
N ASN A 576 37.42 -9.58 26.84
CA ASN A 576 37.75 -10.16 28.15
C ASN A 576 37.21 -9.29 29.30
N ALA A 577 37.47 -7.97 29.27
CA ALA A 577 36.99 -7.05 30.28
C ALA A 577 35.46 -6.99 30.41
N LYS A 578 34.73 -7.32 29.34
CA LYS A 578 33.25 -7.44 29.38
C LYS A 578 32.80 -8.83 29.81
N VAL A 579 33.46 -9.89 29.35
CA VAL A 579 33.18 -11.28 29.77
C VAL A 579 33.31 -11.43 31.29
N ALA A 580 34.34 -10.82 31.89
CA ALA A 580 34.57 -10.85 33.34
C ALA A 580 33.45 -10.17 34.18
N LYS A 581 32.55 -9.41 33.54
CA LYS A 581 31.42 -8.74 34.20
C LYS A 581 30.11 -9.51 34.10
N LEU A 582 30.07 -10.61 33.33
CA LEU A 582 28.87 -11.42 33.17
C LEU A 582 28.56 -12.17 34.46
N SER A 583 27.33 -12.02 34.93
CA SER A 583 26.81 -12.77 36.06
C SER A 583 26.51 -14.22 35.66
N VAL A 584 26.88 -15.17 36.53
CA VAL A 584 26.71 -16.61 36.29
C VAL A 584 25.88 -17.18 37.42
N GLY A 585 24.79 -17.85 37.09
CA GLY A 585 23.85 -18.34 38.08
C GLY A 585 22.60 -18.96 37.47
N PRO A 586 21.64 -19.37 38.30
CA PRO A 586 20.41 -19.95 37.80
C PRO A 586 19.52 -18.89 37.13
N PRO A 587 18.62 -19.29 36.20
CA PRO A 587 17.74 -18.35 35.49
C PRO A 587 16.87 -17.49 36.42
N GLU A 588 16.50 -18.01 37.59
CA GLU A 588 15.65 -17.29 38.55
C GLU A 588 16.30 -16.01 39.10
N ASN A 589 17.63 -15.90 39.00
CA ASN A 589 18.39 -14.73 39.46
C ASN A 589 18.64 -13.70 38.35
N ASP A 590 18.01 -13.84 37.18
CA ASP A 590 18.25 -12.99 36.00
C ASP A 590 19.74 -12.92 35.63
N SER A 591 20.44 -14.05 35.78
CA SER A 591 21.87 -14.16 35.48
C SER A 591 22.11 -14.11 33.97
N ASP A 592 23.19 -13.44 33.56
CA ASP A 592 23.58 -13.34 32.14
C ASP A 592 23.84 -14.72 31.53
N ILE A 593 24.37 -15.64 32.36
CA ILE A 593 24.79 -16.99 31.98
C ILE A 593 24.13 -17.99 32.92
N THR A 594 23.37 -18.87 32.30
CA THR A 594 22.59 -19.93 32.93
C THR A 594 23.01 -21.31 32.43
N PRO A 595 22.61 -22.42 33.07
CA PRO A 595 23.02 -23.76 32.68
C PRO A 595 22.71 -24.10 31.22
N VAL A 596 23.57 -24.90 30.58
CA VAL A 596 23.29 -25.46 29.25
C VAL A 596 22.23 -26.55 29.32
N VAL A 597 21.56 -26.80 28.19
CA VAL A 597 20.33 -27.60 28.11
C VAL A 597 20.45 -29.03 28.66
N SER A 598 21.63 -29.64 28.57
CA SER A 598 21.85 -31.01 29.03
C SER A 598 23.30 -31.27 29.46
N GLU A 599 23.49 -32.33 30.24
CA GLU A 599 24.82 -32.82 30.62
C GLU A 599 25.63 -33.27 29.41
N SER A 600 24.98 -33.84 28.39
CA SER A 600 25.64 -34.22 27.13
C SER A 600 26.22 -33.01 26.40
N SER A 601 25.47 -31.88 26.35
CA SER A 601 25.94 -30.61 25.79
C SER A 601 27.13 -30.07 26.58
N ALA A 602 27.05 -30.13 27.91
CA ALA A 602 28.14 -29.68 28.77
C ALA A 602 29.42 -30.53 28.61
N ASN A 603 29.28 -31.86 28.51
CA ASN A 603 30.38 -32.78 28.23
C ASN A 603 31.01 -32.53 26.85
N PHE A 604 30.20 -32.24 25.84
CA PHE A 604 30.68 -31.90 24.51
C PHE A 604 31.54 -30.62 24.53
N ILE A 605 31.06 -29.56 25.17
CA ILE A 605 31.79 -28.29 25.34
C ILE A 605 33.11 -28.52 26.08
N GLU A 606 33.09 -29.28 27.18
CA GLU A 606 34.29 -29.61 27.94
C GLU A 606 35.33 -30.37 27.10
N GLY A 607 34.87 -31.26 26.21
CA GLY A 607 35.72 -31.94 25.23
C GLY A 607 36.40 -30.97 24.24
N LEU A 608 35.67 -29.96 23.76
CA LEU A 608 36.23 -28.91 22.89
C LEU A 608 37.27 -28.05 23.62
N VAL A 609 36.96 -27.65 24.85
CA VAL A 609 37.87 -26.84 25.69
C VAL A 609 39.13 -27.64 26.04
N SER A 610 38.99 -28.94 26.33
CA SER A 610 40.12 -29.82 26.64
C SER A 610 41.05 -30.01 25.44
N ASP A 611 40.51 -30.20 24.23
CA ASP A 611 41.28 -30.25 22.98
C ASP A 611 42.05 -28.95 22.75
N ALA A 612 41.38 -27.79 22.91
CA ALA A 612 42.00 -26.48 22.77
C ALA A 612 43.14 -26.26 23.79
N LYS A 613 42.94 -26.69 25.04
CA LYS A 613 43.97 -26.63 26.09
C LYS A 613 45.19 -27.49 25.75
N GLN A 614 44.97 -28.73 25.31
CA GLN A 614 46.06 -29.64 24.92
C GLN A 614 46.87 -29.11 23.73
N LYS A 615 46.21 -28.41 22.82
CA LYS A 615 46.83 -27.78 21.64
C LYS A 615 47.34 -26.36 21.90
N GLY A 616 47.29 -25.87 23.14
CA GLY A 616 47.91 -24.61 23.54
C GLY A 616 47.15 -23.34 23.12
N ALA A 617 45.82 -23.38 23.09
CA ALA A 617 45.02 -22.15 23.04
C ALA A 617 45.26 -21.28 24.29
N THR A 618 45.10 -19.97 24.15
CA THR A 618 45.23 -19.01 25.26
C THR A 618 43.88 -18.84 25.97
N PHE A 619 43.85 -19.09 27.27
CA PHE A 619 42.65 -18.98 28.10
C PHE A 619 42.60 -17.60 28.74
N CYS A 620 41.62 -16.77 28.36
CA CYS A 620 41.47 -15.42 28.93
C CYS A 620 40.80 -15.44 30.31
N GLN A 621 40.09 -16.53 30.65
CA GLN A 621 39.55 -16.81 31.97
C GLN A 621 39.90 -18.26 32.38
N GLU A 622 39.85 -18.55 33.68
CA GLU A 622 39.92 -19.93 34.16
C GLU A 622 38.65 -20.69 33.72
N TYR A 623 38.83 -21.87 33.12
CA TYR A 623 37.70 -22.72 32.77
C TYR A 623 37.09 -23.34 34.03
N LYS A 624 35.80 -23.09 34.25
CA LYS A 624 35.03 -23.61 35.38
C LYS A 624 33.69 -24.19 34.91
N ARG A 625 33.34 -25.35 35.46
CA ARG A 625 32.07 -26.05 35.22
C ARG A 625 31.52 -26.65 36.53
N GLU A 626 30.23 -26.51 36.75
CA GLU A 626 29.48 -27.15 37.84
C GLU A 626 28.18 -27.76 37.28
N GLY A 627 28.16 -29.08 37.09
CA GLY A 627 27.05 -29.76 36.40
C GLY A 627 26.87 -29.25 34.98
N ASN A 628 25.73 -28.63 34.68
CA ASN A 628 25.44 -28.02 33.38
C ASN A 628 25.78 -26.51 33.33
N LEU A 629 26.21 -25.92 34.45
CA LEU A 629 26.60 -24.52 34.49
C LEU A 629 28.07 -24.38 34.07
N ILE A 630 28.33 -23.65 32.99
CA ILE A 630 29.67 -23.39 32.45
C ILE A 630 29.92 -21.90 32.54
N TRP A 631 31.06 -21.50 33.10
CA TRP A 631 31.43 -20.09 33.18
C TRP A 631 31.88 -19.59 31.80
N PRO A 632 31.60 -18.32 31.46
CA PRO A 632 32.05 -17.71 30.22
C PRO A 632 33.55 -17.85 30.01
N LEU A 633 33.91 -18.32 28.83
CA LEU A 633 35.31 -18.50 28.43
C LEU A 633 35.57 -17.92 27.04
N LEU A 634 36.49 -16.98 26.97
CA LEU A 634 37.11 -16.50 25.75
C LEU A 634 38.43 -17.25 25.54
N LEU A 635 38.55 -17.90 24.38
CA LEU A 635 39.77 -18.59 23.96
C LEU A 635 40.43 -17.80 22.84
N ASP A 636 41.66 -17.34 23.06
CA ASP A 636 42.47 -16.67 22.05
C ASP A 636 43.53 -17.62 21.47
N ASN A 637 44.17 -17.25 20.37
CA ASN A 637 45.13 -18.07 19.63
C ASN A 637 44.57 -19.45 19.24
N VAL A 638 43.27 -19.51 18.91
CA VAL A 638 42.65 -20.72 18.38
C VAL A 638 43.12 -20.95 16.96
N ARG A 639 43.51 -22.18 16.64
CA ARG A 639 44.08 -22.56 15.34
C ARG A 639 43.23 -23.62 14.62
N PRO A 640 43.33 -23.72 13.29
CA PRO A 640 42.60 -24.71 12.49
C PRO A 640 42.81 -26.19 12.90
N ASP A 641 43.88 -26.55 13.61
CA ASP A 641 44.08 -27.91 14.11
C ASP A 641 43.22 -28.24 15.35
N MET A 642 42.56 -27.25 15.96
CA MET A 642 41.70 -27.41 17.13
C MET A 642 40.24 -27.68 16.75
N ARG A 643 39.57 -28.58 17.46
CA ARG A 643 38.17 -28.92 17.20
C ARG A 643 37.23 -27.72 17.32
N ILE A 644 37.47 -26.87 18.32
CA ILE A 644 36.65 -25.67 18.57
C ILE A 644 36.75 -24.63 17.42
N ALA A 645 37.73 -24.75 16.53
CA ALA A 645 37.80 -23.95 15.31
C ALA A 645 36.76 -24.36 14.24
N TRP A 646 36.19 -25.57 14.31
CA TRP A 646 35.25 -26.10 13.29
C TRP A 646 33.92 -26.61 13.83
N GLU A 647 33.89 -27.07 15.07
CA GLU A 647 32.67 -27.55 15.73
C GLU A 647 31.98 -26.41 16.50
N GLU A 648 30.65 -26.44 16.60
CA GLU A 648 29.88 -25.40 17.29
C GLU A 648 29.88 -25.62 18.81
N PRO A 649 30.47 -24.71 19.62
CA PRO A 649 30.21 -24.70 21.04
C PRO A 649 28.79 -24.15 21.28
N PHE A 650 27.84 -25.03 21.61
CA PHE A 650 26.47 -24.63 22.00
C PHE A 650 26.44 -24.22 23.49
N GLY A 651 27.27 -23.23 23.85
CA GLY A 651 27.47 -22.78 25.23
C GLY A 651 28.35 -21.53 25.31
N PRO A 652 28.69 -21.06 26.52
CA PRO A 652 29.31 -19.76 26.73
C PRO A 652 30.84 -19.82 26.53
N VAL A 653 31.29 -20.43 25.44
CA VAL A 653 32.71 -20.52 25.05
C VAL A 653 32.89 -19.93 23.66
N LEU A 654 33.75 -18.92 23.54
CA LEU A 654 33.98 -18.19 22.30
C LEU A 654 35.45 -18.29 21.85
N PRO A 655 35.74 -18.97 20.72
CA PRO A 655 37.06 -18.98 20.11
C PRO A 655 37.33 -17.71 19.29
N VAL A 656 38.55 -17.19 19.43
CA VAL A 656 39.15 -16.12 18.63
C VAL A 656 40.29 -16.71 17.81
N ILE A 657 40.17 -16.61 16.49
CA ILE A 657 41.18 -17.00 15.51
C ILE A 657 41.77 -15.71 14.96
N ARG A 658 43.09 -15.61 15.01
CA ARG A 658 43.79 -14.46 14.43
C ARG A 658 44.11 -14.75 12.97
N ILE A 659 43.81 -13.80 12.09
CA ILE A 659 43.99 -13.90 10.64
C ILE A 659 44.96 -12.83 10.15
N ASN A 660 45.75 -13.16 9.13
CA ASN A 660 46.71 -12.24 8.52
C ASN A 660 46.14 -11.53 7.29
N SER A 661 45.01 -12.00 6.78
CA SER A 661 44.32 -11.42 5.62
C SER A 661 42.82 -11.67 5.66
N VAL A 662 42.06 -10.80 4.97
CA VAL A 662 40.61 -10.98 4.78
C VAL A 662 40.30 -12.26 4.00
N GLU A 663 41.15 -12.62 3.03
CA GLU A 663 41.07 -13.89 2.29
C GLU A 663 41.06 -15.09 3.23
N GLU A 664 41.98 -15.12 4.20
CA GLU A 664 42.07 -16.19 5.19
C GLU A 664 40.77 -16.31 6.01
N GLY A 665 40.20 -15.18 6.42
CA GLY A 665 38.91 -15.13 7.11
C GLY A 665 37.75 -15.68 6.26
N ILE A 666 37.63 -15.24 5.01
CA ILE A 666 36.59 -15.74 4.09
C ILE A 666 36.77 -17.24 3.84
N ASN A 667 38.00 -17.70 3.60
CA ASN A 667 38.30 -19.11 3.37
C ASN A 667 37.94 -19.97 4.58
N HIS A 668 38.19 -19.50 5.80
CA HIS A 668 37.76 -20.19 7.01
C HIS A 668 36.23 -20.31 7.08
N CYS A 669 35.51 -19.20 6.88
CA CYS A 669 34.04 -19.20 6.85
C CYS A 669 33.49 -20.17 5.79
N ASN A 670 34.07 -20.15 4.59
CA ASN A 670 33.60 -20.94 3.45
C ASN A 670 33.98 -22.43 3.58
N ALA A 671 35.07 -22.76 4.31
CA ALA A 671 35.44 -24.14 4.61
C ALA A 671 34.54 -24.81 5.66
N SER A 672 33.79 -24.03 6.43
CA SER A 672 32.78 -24.55 7.37
C SER A 672 31.64 -25.26 6.63
N ASN A 673 31.14 -26.37 7.20
CA ASN A 673 29.91 -27.03 6.76
C ASN A 673 28.64 -26.21 7.12
N PHE A 674 28.79 -25.23 8.01
CA PHE A 674 27.71 -24.34 8.43
C PHE A 674 27.68 -23.07 7.59
N GLY A 675 26.48 -22.55 7.36
CA GLY A 675 26.25 -21.37 6.52
C GLY A 675 24.97 -20.63 6.87
N LEU A 676 24.61 -20.57 8.16
CA LEU A 676 23.39 -19.89 8.61
C LEU A 676 23.56 -18.37 8.51
N GLN A 677 24.45 -17.78 9.32
CA GLN A 677 24.76 -16.36 9.26
C GLN A 677 26.26 -16.09 9.40
N GLY A 678 26.66 -14.86 9.09
CA GLY A 678 27.98 -14.32 9.37
C GLY A 678 27.92 -12.84 9.72
N CYS A 679 29.04 -12.28 10.18
CA CYS A 679 29.18 -10.84 10.33
C CYS A 679 30.53 -10.31 9.87
N VAL A 680 30.55 -9.04 9.48
CA VAL A 680 31.75 -8.30 9.12
C VAL A 680 31.74 -6.97 9.87
N PHE A 681 32.82 -6.65 10.57
CA PHE A 681 33.03 -5.35 11.22
C PHE A 681 34.13 -4.57 10.51
N THR A 682 33.79 -3.40 9.98
CA THR A 682 34.68 -2.48 9.27
C THR A 682 34.01 -1.11 9.11
N LYS A 683 34.79 -0.03 8.99
CA LYS A 683 34.27 1.28 8.64
C LYS A 683 34.10 1.45 7.12
N ASP A 684 34.70 0.56 6.33
CA ASP A 684 34.62 0.54 4.87
C ASP A 684 33.45 -0.33 4.39
N VAL A 685 32.33 0.32 4.04
CA VAL A 685 31.14 -0.37 3.52
C VAL A 685 31.40 -1.10 2.19
N ASN A 686 32.33 -0.62 1.36
CA ASN A 686 32.63 -1.27 0.09
C ASN A 686 33.34 -2.60 0.33
N LYS A 687 34.33 -2.62 1.23
CA LYS A 687 34.96 -3.88 1.67
C LYS A 687 33.94 -4.82 2.31
N ALA A 688 33.05 -4.29 3.16
CA ALA A 688 32.01 -5.10 3.79
C ALA A 688 31.09 -5.79 2.76
N MET A 689 30.67 -5.08 1.72
CA MET A 689 29.86 -5.65 0.64
C MET A 689 30.61 -6.73 -0.16
N LEU A 690 31.89 -6.50 -0.49
CA LEU A 690 32.71 -7.49 -1.19
C LEU A 690 32.90 -8.77 -0.37
N ILE A 691 33.16 -8.62 0.94
CA ILE A 691 33.27 -9.77 1.85
C ILE A 691 31.92 -10.48 1.96
N SER A 692 30.82 -9.74 2.11
CA SER A 692 29.48 -10.31 2.17
C SER A 692 29.11 -11.12 0.93
N ASP A 693 29.48 -10.66 -0.28
CA ASP A 693 29.22 -11.37 -1.53
C ASP A 693 30.08 -12.64 -1.68
N ALA A 694 31.27 -12.65 -1.07
CA ALA A 694 32.22 -13.76 -1.11
C ALA A 694 31.96 -14.84 -0.02
N MET A 695 31.26 -14.48 1.06
CA MET A 695 30.92 -15.42 2.15
C MET A 695 29.77 -16.34 1.74
N GLU A 696 30.00 -17.64 1.85
CA GLU A 696 29.00 -18.69 1.62
C GLU A 696 28.10 -18.87 2.87
N THR A 697 27.27 -17.86 3.14
CA THR A 697 26.29 -17.87 4.26
C THR A 697 24.94 -17.32 3.82
N GLY A 698 23.86 -17.69 4.51
CA GLY A 698 22.52 -17.23 4.17
C GLY A 698 22.24 -15.76 4.53
N THR A 699 22.94 -15.18 5.49
CA THR A 699 22.84 -13.75 5.85
C THR A 699 24.16 -13.25 6.42
N VAL A 700 24.65 -12.10 5.93
CA VAL A 700 25.81 -11.41 6.51
C VAL A 700 25.36 -10.09 7.14
N GLN A 701 25.63 -9.92 8.43
CA GLN A 701 25.41 -8.67 9.15
C GLN A 701 26.65 -7.77 9.02
N ILE A 702 26.46 -6.52 8.59
CA ILE A 702 27.54 -5.53 8.53
C ILE A 702 27.46 -4.66 9.79
N ASN A 703 28.55 -4.62 10.56
CA ASN A 703 28.67 -3.88 11.82
C ASN A 703 27.65 -4.25 12.91
N SER A 704 27.17 -5.49 12.89
CA SER A 704 26.35 -6.07 13.96
C SER A 704 26.63 -7.58 14.08
N ALA A 705 26.41 -8.14 15.27
CA ALA A 705 26.46 -9.59 15.44
C ALA A 705 25.29 -10.27 14.68
N PRO A 706 25.43 -11.57 14.34
CA PRO A 706 24.35 -12.35 13.77
C PRO A 706 23.13 -12.32 14.70
N ALA A 707 21.97 -12.19 14.07
CA ALA A 707 20.69 -12.14 14.75
C ALA A 707 19.58 -12.54 13.77
N ARG A 708 18.53 -13.15 14.32
CA ARG A 708 17.24 -13.19 13.65
C ARG A 708 16.72 -11.75 13.58
N GLY A 709 16.82 -11.15 12.40
CA GLY A 709 16.33 -9.79 12.14
C GLY A 709 14.80 -9.68 12.29
N PRO A 710 14.19 -8.56 11.88
CA PRO A 710 12.73 -8.45 11.86
C PRO A 710 12.07 -9.64 11.15
N ASP A 711 10.95 -10.16 11.66
CA ASP A 711 10.32 -11.41 11.13
C ASP A 711 9.85 -11.37 9.67
N HIS A 712 9.85 -10.18 9.05
CA HIS A 712 9.57 -10.00 7.62
C HIS A 712 10.82 -10.13 6.74
N PHE A 713 12.03 -10.09 7.32
CA PHE A 713 13.26 -10.38 6.58
C PHE A 713 13.37 -11.88 6.35
N PRO A 714 13.86 -12.32 5.18
CA PRO A 714 14.17 -13.72 4.95
C PRO A 714 15.20 -14.21 5.97
N PHE A 715 14.94 -15.37 6.56
CA PHE A 715 15.86 -16.08 7.44
C PHE A 715 16.11 -17.48 6.87
N GLN A 716 17.31 -17.70 6.35
CA GLN A 716 17.68 -18.94 5.68
C GLN A 716 19.15 -19.27 5.92
N GLY A 717 19.49 -20.55 5.92
CA GLY A 717 20.87 -21.03 5.84
C GLY A 717 21.19 -21.57 4.46
N ILE A 718 22.47 -21.86 4.24
CA ILE A 718 22.95 -22.69 3.15
C ILE A 718 23.81 -23.84 3.71
N LYS A 719 24.27 -24.77 2.86
CA LYS A 719 25.03 -25.97 3.27
C LYS A 719 24.21 -26.82 4.26
N ASP A 720 24.83 -27.28 5.35
CA ASP A 720 24.16 -28.12 6.36
C ASP A 720 23.26 -27.31 7.31
N SER A 721 23.24 -25.98 7.20
CA SER A 721 22.38 -25.09 8.00
C SER A 721 20.94 -24.95 7.48
N GLY A 722 20.54 -25.76 6.49
CA GLY A 722 19.16 -25.88 5.99
C GLY A 722 18.96 -25.41 4.54
N ILE A 723 17.90 -25.94 3.88
CA ILE A 723 17.59 -25.71 2.45
C ILE A 723 16.31 -24.89 2.21
N GLY A 724 15.66 -24.39 3.26
CA GLY A 724 14.41 -23.63 3.20
C GLY A 724 14.56 -22.23 3.81
N SER A 725 13.67 -21.31 3.41
CA SER A 725 13.62 -19.95 3.95
C SER A 725 12.44 -19.76 4.90
N GLN A 726 12.70 -19.20 6.08
CA GLN A 726 11.69 -18.77 7.06
C GLN A 726 11.50 -17.25 7.00
N GLY A 727 10.36 -16.79 7.47
CA GLY A 727 9.91 -15.39 7.43
C GLY A 727 8.42 -15.38 7.14
N ILE A 728 7.66 -14.38 7.61
CA ILE A 728 6.18 -14.42 7.57
C ILE A 728 5.68 -14.79 6.15
N THR A 729 6.15 -14.08 5.13
CA THR A 729 5.77 -14.32 3.73
C THR A 729 6.26 -15.66 3.20
N ASN A 730 7.52 -16.01 3.48
CA ASN A 730 8.13 -17.24 2.96
C ASN A 730 7.49 -18.50 3.56
N SER A 731 7.14 -18.45 4.85
CA SER A 731 6.42 -19.52 5.53
C SER A 731 5.02 -19.72 4.95
N ILE A 732 4.28 -18.63 4.68
CA ILE A 732 2.97 -18.71 4.02
C ILE A 732 3.12 -19.31 2.61
N ASN A 733 4.10 -18.85 1.83
CA ASN A 733 4.35 -19.35 0.47
C ASN A 733 4.73 -20.85 0.46
N MET A 734 5.54 -21.30 1.42
CA MET A 734 5.91 -22.71 1.54
C MET A 734 4.73 -23.61 1.94
N MET A 735 3.77 -23.08 2.71
CA MET A 735 2.58 -23.80 3.16
C MET A 735 1.38 -23.69 2.20
N THR A 736 1.52 -22.94 1.10
CA THR A 736 0.46 -22.75 0.11
C THR A 736 0.86 -23.35 -1.24
N LYS A 737 -0.13 -23.74 -2.03
CA LYS A 737 0.08 -24.23 -3.40
C LYS A 737 -0.49 -23.22 -4.38
N VAL A 738 0.32 -22.82 -5.36
CA VAL A 738 -0.16 -22.00 -6.47
C VAL A 738 -1.00 -22.88 -7.39
N LYS A 739 -2.25 -22.48 -7.62
CA LYS A 739 -3.09 -23.04 -8.69
C LYS A 739 -3.01 -22.11 -9.89
N THR A 740 -2.42 -22.59 -10.98
CA THR A 740 -2.39 -21.87 -12.25
C THR A 740 -3.59 -22.27 -13.10
N THR A 741 -4.35 -21.29 -13.57
CA THR A 741 -5.37 -21.47 -14.61
C THR A 741 -4.89 -20.76 -15.86
N VAL A 742 -4.74 -21.51 -16.96
CA VAL A 742 -4.43 -20.95 -18.28
C VAL A 742 -5.69 -20.97 -19.12
N ILE A 743 -6.12 -19.80 -19.60
CA ILE A 743 -7.23 -19.65 -20.54
C ILE A 743 -6.61 -19.41 -21.91
N ASN A 744 -6.71 -20.40 -22.80
CA ASN A 744 -6.30 -20.23 -24.19
C ASN A 744 -7.48 -19.67 -24.99
N LEU A 745 -7.37 -18.41 -25.43
CA LEU A 745 -8.34 -17.83 -26.35
C LEU A 745 -8.11 -18.42 -27.75
N PRO A 746 -9.17 -18.81 -28.49
CA PRO A 746 -9.05 -19.23 -29.87
C PRO A 746 -8.46 -18.09 -30.71
N SER A 747 -7.49 -18.38 -31.58
CA SER A 747 -7.00 -17.40 -32.56
C SER A 747 -8.15 -16.95 -33.45
N PRO A 748 -8.40 -15.63 -33.59
CA PRO A 748 -9.30 -15.16 -34.62
C PRO A 748 -8.75 -15.59 -35.97
N SER A 749 -9.56 -16.27 -36.78
CA SER A 749 -9.25 -16.47 -38.19
C SER A 749 -9.36 -15.10 -38.88
N TYR A 750 -8.26 -14.33 -38.86
CA TYR A 750 -8.15 -13.11 -39.65
C TYR A 750 -8.16 -13.50 -41.13
N THR A 751 -9.31 -13.33 -41.78
CA THR A 751 -9.33 -13.15 -43.23
C THR A 751 -8.95 -11.69 -43.47
N MET A 752 -7.74 -11.44 -43.96
CA MET A 752 -7.41 -10.13 -44.52
C MET A 752 -8.36 -9.92 -45.71
N GLY A 753 -9.26 -8.95 -45.58
CA GLY A 753 -10.04 -8.39 -46.68
C GLY A 753 -9.35 -7.15 -47.23
#